data_AF-F0ZHD1-F1
#
_entry.id   AF-F0ZHD1-F1
#
_cell.length_a   1.000
_cell.length_b   1.000
_cell.length_c   1.000
_cell.angle_alpha   90.00
_cell.angle_beta   90.00
_cell.angle_gamma   90.00
#
_symmetry.space_group_name_H-M   'P 1'
#
loop_
_entity.id
_entity.type
_entity.pdbx_description
1 polymer ?
#
loop_
_entity_poly.entity_id
_entity_poly.type
_entity_poly.pdbx_seq_one_letter_code
_entity_poly.pdbx_strand_id
1 'polypeptide(L)'
;MSNNQQYDNKYFDHPYQDIVSICSNCPNNTPVCIDCITGIHSGHIFKKLNDINLRNQIQQEFKDQTIPKLNNYLENNKKIFDKSNNKFKQIQNNHIKNFDETYKMFKELKNIINAKENDIKRLLITQLDQNKDVNNIITTTIENNNNKINNAIKYNNDINDNDDNNINNEFIKLLKHNHQCNNLLSNINNNNLPEYKNTKLIIQENNLDSIKDLINSYLEVIDIDLDFKTLKLNNKEFIIYEEGCDIRHLKIRNLAIGPIEFLPKIIPATVTHLYLQDGFNQPLDFIPPTIKCLYLDNIKYQLTPGSIPATVKHLYLQYGFDQPLSFFPPTVKYLFLKNIKYKLLYLDNIKYQLTPDSIPATVTDLCLKDGFNQPLNFIPPTVQRLYLHNIKYQLTPDSIPATVIHLFLEDGFNQPLNFIPPTVQRLYLHNIKYQLTPDSIPATVTHLFLLDGFNQPLNFIPPTVKGLHLENIKYQLTPDSIPATVIHLFLEDGFNQPLNFIPPTVQFLYLKNIKYQLTPDSIPATVIHLYLLDGFNQPLNFIPPTVQHLYLDNIEYQLTRDSIPATVTRLILLDGFNQPLNFIPPTVQRLYLHNIKYQLTPDSIPATVIHLYLLDGFNQPLNFIPPTVQRLYLHNIKCQLTPDLIPATVIDLIIEDGFNQPLNFIPPTVKCLCLYNIKYQLIPGSIPNH
;
A
#
# COMPACT_ATOMS: atom_id res chain seq x y z
N MET A 1 -42.63 46.42 47.13
CA MET A 1 -43.92 46.30 47.84
C MET A 1 -44.52 44.95 47.50
N SER A 2 -44.67 44.09 48.51
CA SER A 2 -45.36 42.78 48.53
C SER A 2 -45.13 41.83 47.35
N ASN A 3 -44.07 41.00 47.47
CA ASN A 3 -44.04 39.69 46.81
C ASN A 3 -45.19 38.84 47.37
N ASN A 4 -46.36 38.93 46.77
CA ASN A 4 -47.35 37.86 46.89
C ASN A 4 -46.81 36.67 46.08
N GLN A 5 -45.89 35.90 46.65
CA GLN A 5 -45.69 34.54 46.19
C GLN A 5 -46.99 33.79 46.49
N GLN A 6 -47.85 33.67 45.48
CA GLN A 6 -48.89 32.66 45.48
C GLN A 6 -48.18 31.31 45.46
N TYR A 7 -48.10 30.66 46.63
CA TYR A 7 -47.67 29.29 46.71
C TYR A 7 -48.77 28.44 46.07
N ASP A 8 -48.44 27.75 44.97
CA ASP A 8 -49.34 26.77 44.39
C ASP A 8 -49.37 25.53 45.28
N ASN A 9 -50.37 25.48 46.15
CA ASN A 9 -50.61 24.38 47.06
C ASN A 9 -51.62 23.38 46.48
N LYS A 10 -51.99 23.52 45.19
CA LYS A 10 -52.93 22.61 44.55
C LYS A 10 -52.29 21.27 44.29
N TYR A 11 -53.05 20.21 44.52
CA TYR A 11 -52.58 18.86 44.25
C TYR A 11 -52.60 18.58 42.74
N PHE A 12 -51.53 18.00 42.20
CA PHE A 12 -51.37 17.81 40.74
C PHE A 12 -52.56 17.06 40.10
N ASP A 13 -53.02 15.97 40.72
CA ASP A 13 -54.14 15.19 40.19
C ASP A 13 -55.53 15.78 40.54
N HIS A 14 -55.60 16.66 41.54
CA HIS A 14 -56.83 17.35 41.95
C HIS A 14 -56.58 18.86 42.06
N PRO A 15 -56.46 19.58 40.93
CA PRO A 15 -55.96 20.96 40.88
C PRO A 15 -56.88 22.00 41.55
N TYR A 16 -58.10 21.62 41.95
CA TYR A 16 -59.00 22.48 42.71
C TYR A 16 -58.85 22.34 44.22
N GLN A 17 -58.25 21.25 44.69
CA GLN A 17 -58.06 20.94 46.10
C GLN A 17 -56.64 21.24 46.56
N ASP A 18 -56.53 21.76 47.77
CA ASP A 18 -55.23 22.03 48.38
C ASP A 18 -54.64 20.72 48.93
N ILE A 19 -53.32 20.63 48.90
CA ILE A 19 -52.58 19.59 49.62
C ILE A 19 -52.77 19.82 51.11
N VAL A 20 -53.34 18.83 51.80
CA VAL A 20 -53.67 18.93 53.24
C VAL A 20 -52.80 18.02 54.11
N SER A 21 -52.20 16.99 53.54
CA SER A 21 -51.37 16.03 54.28
C SER A 21 -50.34 15.32 53.40
N ILE A 22 -49.48 14.52 54.02
CA ILE A 22 -48.48 13.69 53.34
C ILE A 22 -48.75 12.22 53.69
N CYS A 23 -48.97 11.39 52.68
CA CYS A 23 -49.13 9.95 52.85
C CYS A 23 -47.76 9.28 52.98
N SER A 24 -47.49 8.69 54.16
CA SER A 24 -46.19 8.06 54.45
C SER A 24 -46.08 6.61 53.95
N ASN A 25 -47.21 5.98 53.63
CA ASN A 25 -47.23 4.64 53.03
C ASN A 25 -46.94 4.64 51.52
N CYS A 26 -47.06 5.80 50.86
CA CYS A 26 -46.85 5.89 49.41
C CYS A 26 -45.40 6.31 49.11
N PRO A 27 -44.84 5.89 47.96
CA PRO A 27 -43.47 6.25 47.58
C PRO A 27 -43.24 7.76 47.59
N ASN A 28 -42.04 8.17 47.99
CA ASN A 28 -41.58 9.55 47.99
C ASN A 28 -42.40 10.53 48.86
N ASN A 29 -43.04 10.05 49.93
CA ASN A 29 -43.83 10.88 50.84
C ASN A 29 -44.87 11.70 50.06
N THR A 30 -45.77 11.00 49.37
CA THR A 30 -46.70 11.59 48.41
C THR A 30 -47.59 12.66 49.09
N PRO A 31 -47.63 13.90 48.59
CA PRO A 31 -48.60 14.89 49.05
C PRO A 31 -50.02 14.42 48.70
N VAL A 32 -51.01 14.71 49.52
CA VAL A 32 -52.40 14.30 49.28
C VAL A 32 -53.39 15.42 49.63
N CYS A 33 -54.45 15.53 48.85
CA CYS A 33 -55.60 16.38 49.15
C CYS A 33 -56.70 15.60 49.91
N ILE A 34 -57.76 16.28 50.35
CA ILE A 34 -58.85 15.66 51.13
C ILE A 34 -59.57 14.53 50.36
N ASP A 35 -59.77 14.71 49.05
CA ASP A 35 -60.45 13.73 48.19
C ASP A 35 -59.59 12.47 47.99
N CYS A 36 -58.26 12.62 47.93
CA CYS A 36 -57.32 11.50 47.89
C CYS A 36 -57.34 10.67 49.19
N ILE A 37 -57.45 11.33 50.34
CA ILE A 37 -57.43 10.68 51.66
C ILE A 37 -58.64 9.76 51.83
N THR A 38 -59.82 10.21 51.42
CA THR A 38 -61.08 9.44 51.54
C THR A 38 -61.24 8.40 50.44
N GLY A 39 -60.53 8.54 49.33
CA GLY A 39 -60.49 7.58 48.23
C GLY A 39 -59.26 6.67 48.26
N ILE A 40 -58.30 6.97 47.40
CA ILE A 40 -57.19 6.08 47.00
C ILE A 40 -56.20 5.82 48.16
N HIS A 41 -56.14 6.71 49.15
CA HIS A 41 -55.27 6.56 50.31
C HIS A 41 -56.05 6.15 51.58
N SER A 42 -57.28 5.66 51.43
CA SER A 42 -58.09 5.21 52.57
C SER A 42 -57.37 4.10 53.34
N GLY A 43 -57.20 4.30 54.65
CA GLY A 43 -56.47 3.38 55.54
C GLY A 43 -54.95 3.59 55.60
N HIS A 44 -54.39 4.58 54.91
CA HIS A 44 -52.97 4.92 55.01
C HIS A 44 -52.66 5.83 56.22
N ILE A 45 -51.38 5.89 56.61
CA ILE A 45 -50.86 6.74 57.68
C ILE A 45 -50.39 8.07 57.09
N PHE A 46 -50.91 9.16 57.66
CA PHE A 46 -50.66 10.52 57.20
C PHE A 46 -49.79 11.31 58.19
N LYS A 47 -48.85 12.08 57.67
CA LYS A 47 -48.00 13.02 58.41
C LYS A 47 -48.45 14.45 58.16
N LYS A 48 -48.37 15.29 59.19
CA LYS A 48 -48.72 16.72 59.09
C LYS A 48 -47.71 17.45 58.22
N LEU A 49 -48.17 18.40 57.40
CA LEU A 49 -47.30 19.24 56.55
C LEU A 49 -46.28 20.07 57.35
N ASN A 50 -46.62 20.40 58.61
CA ASN A 50 -45.74 21.16 59.51
C ASN A 50 -44.73 20.28 60.28
N ASP A 51 -44.58 19.00 59.94
CA ASP A 51 -43.56 18.14 60.54
C ASP A 51 -42.15 18.57 60.09
N ILE A 52 -41.42 19.21 61.02
CA ILE A 52 -40.09 19.78 60.78
C ILE A 52 -39.07 18.69 60.41
N ASN A 53 -39.17 17.51 61.03
CA ASN A 53 -38.21 16.42 60.77
C ASN A 53 -38.40 15.87 59.36
N LEU A 54 -39.65 15.65 58.95
CA LEU A 54 -39.97 15.22 57.58
C LEU A 54 -39.57 16.26 56.54
N ARG A 55 -39.83 17.55 56.81
CA ARG A 55 -39.43 18.65 55.93
C ARG A 55 -37.93 18.70 55.72
N ASN A 56 -37.14 18.59 56.80
CA ASN A 56 -35.69 18.57 56.72
C ASN A 56 -35.18 17.34 55.94
N GLN A 57 -35.79 16.17 56.16
CA GLN A 57 -35.45 14.95 55.43
C GLN A 57 -35.68 15.08 53.92
N ILE A 58 -36.87 15.54 53.50
CA ILE A 58 -37.19 15.74 52.08
C ILE A 58 -36.28 16.79 51.45
N GLN A 59 -36.01 17.90 52.17
CA GLN A 59 -35.12 18.95 51.68
C GLN A 59 -33.69 18.44 51.49
N GLN A 60 -33.19 17.62 52.43
CA GLN A 60 -31.88 17.02 52.34
C GLN A 60 -31.81 15.99 51.20
N GLU A 61 -32.79 15.10 51.08
CA GLU A 61 -32.87 14.12 49.99
C GLU A 61 -32.93 14.80 48.61
N PHE A 62 -33.74 15.86 48.50
CA PHE A 62 -33.84 16.62 47.26
C PHE A 62 -32.51 17.30 46.89
N LYS A 63 -31.80 17.86 47.88
CA LYS A 63 -30.50 18.51 47.68
C LYS A 63 -29.39 17.52 47.34
N ASP A 64 -29.33 16.40 48.06
CA ASP A 64 -28.19 15.49 48.01
C ASP A 64 -28.36 14.38 46.95
N GLN A 65 -29.60 14.02 46.58
CA GLN A 65 -29.87 12.95 45.63
C GLN A 65 -30.57 13.43 44.36
N THR A 66 -31.63 14.23 44.48
CA THR A 66 -32.46 14.60 43.33
C THR A 66 -31.79 15.67 42.45
N ILE A 67 -31.23 16.73 43.05
CA ILE A 67 -30.53 17.79 42.32
C ILE A 67 -29.37 17.24 41.47
N PRO A 68 -28.46 16.39 41.98
CA PRO A 68 -27.41 15.80 41.15
C PRO A 68 -27.93 14.99 39.97
N LYS A 69 -28.98 14.18 40.16
CA LYS A 69 -29.60 13.39 39.08
C LYS A 69 -30.23 14.30 38.00
N LEU A 70 -30.92 15.36 38.41
CA LEU A 70 -31.50 16.35 37.50
C LEU A 70 -30.41 17.10 36.72
N ASN A 71 -29.31 17.49 37.39
CA ASN A 71 -28.17 18.12 36.71
C ASN A 71 -27.54 17.20 35.66
N ASN A 72 -27.35 15.91 35.97
CA ASN A 72 -26.88 14.92 35.01
C ASN A 72 -27.85 14.74 33.82
N TYR A 73 -29.16 14.75 34.09
CA TYR A 73 -30.18 14.72 33.03
C TYR A 73 -30.10 15.95 32.13
N LEU A 74 -29.91 17.15 32.68
CA LEU A 74 -29.72 18.39 31.93
C LEU A 74 -28.43 18.34 31.08
N GLU A 75 -27.34 17.80 31.60
CA GLU A 75 -26.10 17.60 30.84
C GLU A 75 -26.29 16.60 29.68
N ASN A 76 -27.01 15.49 29.90
CA ASN A 76 -27.33 14.54 28.85
C ASN A 76 -28.22 15.15 27.77
N ASN A 77 -29.21 15.96 28.14
CA ASN A 77 -30.02 16.71 27.18
C ASN A 77 -29.16 17.66 26.34
N LYS A 78 -28.17 18.33 26.95
CA LYS A 78 -27.22 19.17 26.21
C LYS A 78 -26.42 18.36 25.20
N LYS A 79 -25.90 17.18 25.58
CA LYS A 79 -25.19 16.27 24.66
C LYS A 79 -26.08 15.79 23.50
N ILE A 80 -27.33 15.43 23.78
CA ILE A 80 -28.30 15.01 22.75
C ILE A 80 -28.59 16.17 21.80
N PHE A 81 -28.79 17.38 22.34
CA PHE A 81 -29.02 18.59 21.57
C PHE A 81 -27.82 18.94 20.68
N ASP A 82 -26.60 18.87 21.21
CA ASP A 82 -25.36 19.09 20.45
C ASP A 82 -25.19 18.05 19.33
N LYS A 83 -25.48 16.77 19.59
CA LYS A 83 -25.45 15.71 18.57
C LYS A 83 -26.48 15.96 17.47
N SER A 84 -27.70 16.36 17.84
CA SER A 84 -28.78 16.69 16.90
C SER A 84 -28.39 17.87 16.01
N ASN A 85 -27.89 18.96 16.60
CA ASN A 85 -27.46 20.16 15.87
C ASN A 85 -26.30 19.85 14.92
N ASN A 86 -25.34 19.02 15.33
CA ASN A 86 -24.26 18.59 14.44
C ASN A 86 -24.77 17.78 13.25
N LYS A 87 -25.71 16.84 13.47
CA LYS A 87 -26.33 16.06 12.38
C LYS A 87 -27.11 16.97 11.43
N PHE A 88 -27.88 17.91 11.97
CA PHE A 88 -28.59 18.90 11.17
C PHE A 88 -27.63 19.79 10.35
N LYS A 89 -26.51 20.23 10.94
CA LYS A 89 -25.48 21.01 10.23
C LYS A 89 -24.82 20.22 9.10
N GLN A 90 -24.60 18.93 9.28
CA GLN A 90 -24.12 18.05 8.20
C GLN A 90 -25.13 17.94 7.06
N ILE A 91 -26.43 17.78 7.38
CA ILE A 91 -27.51 17.78 6.39
C ILE A 91 -27.53 19.12 5.63
N GLN A 92 -27.42 20.26 6.31
CA GLN A 92 -27.35 21.57 5.68
C GLN A 92 -26.15 21.71 4.74
N ASN A 93 -24.95 21.30 5.18
CA ASN A 93 -23.75 21.36 4.35
C ASN A 93 -23.86 20.45 3.12
N ASN A 94 -24.39 19.24 3.28
CA ASN A 94 -24.64 18.33 2.15
C ASN A 94 -25.68 18.89 1.20
N HIS A 95 -26.74 19.53 1.71
CA HIS A 95 -27.75 20.19 0.88
C HIS A 95 -27.12 21.30 0.02
N ILE A 96 -26.31 22.18 0.62
CA ILE A 96 -25.60 23.25 -0.11
C ILE A 96 -24.69 22.65 -1.19
N LYS A 97 -23.91 21.62 -0.82
CA LYS A 97 -23.01 20.96 -1.77
C LYS A 97 -23.75 20.31 -2.94
N ASN A 98 -24.83 19.58 -2.67
CA ASN A 98 -25.67 18.95 -3.69
C ASN A 98 -26.31 20.00 -4.61
N PHE A 99 -26.75 21.13 -4.04
CA PHE A 99 -27.28 22.25 -4.81
C PHE A 99 -26.22 22.85 -5.75
N ASP A 100 -25.01 23.09 -5.26
CA ASP A 100 -23.89 23.60 -6.06
C ASP A 100 -23.45 22.63 -7.16
N GLU A 101 -23.36 21.34 -6.85
CA GLU A 101 -23.02 20.30 -7.83
C GLU A 101 -24.09 20.20 -8.93
N THR A 102 -25.37 20.22 -8.54
CA THR A 102 -26.50 20.26 -9.47
C THR A 102 -26.42 21.49 -10.38
N TYR A 103 -26.21 22.68 -9.80
CA TYR A 103 -26.08 23.92 -10.56
C TYR A 103 -24.93 23.86 -11.58
N LYS A 104 -23.75 23.39 -11.17
CA LYS A 104 -22.58 23.25 -12.05
C LYS A 104 -22.86 22.32 -13.21
N MET A 105 -23.43 21.14 -12.94
CA MET A 105 -23.72 20.14 -13.96
C MET A 105 -24.74 20.66 -14.99
N PHE A 106 -25.84 21.28 -14.56
CA PHE A 106 -26.81 21.86 -15.48
C PHE A 106 -26.24 23.06 -16.26
N LYS A 107 -25.29 23.80 -15.69
CA LYS A 107 -24.57 24.86 -16.41
C LYS A 107 -23.71 24.30 -17.54
N GLU A 108 -23.00 23.19 -17.29
CA GLU A 108 -22.24 22.49 -18.34
C GLU A 108 -23.14 21.94 -19.44
N LEU A 109 -24.27 21.31 -19.09
CA LEU A 109 -25.25 20.83 -20.06
C LEU A 109 -25.77 21.97 -20.95
N LYS A 110 -26.13 23.11 -20.35
CA LYS A 110 -26.53 24.31 -21.08
C LYS A 110 -25.45 24.79 -22.04
N ASN A 111 -24.18 24.77 -21.63
CA ASN A 111 -23.07 25.16 -22.49
C ASN A 111 -22.94 24.22 -23.71
N ILE A 112 -23.08 22.91 -23.51
CA ILE A 112 -23.03 21.92 -24.60
C ILE A 112 -24.18 22.14 -25.59
N ILE A 113 -25.40 22.32 -25.08
CA ILE A 113 -26.59 22.57 -25.91
C ILE A 113 -26.42 23.87 -26.70
N ASN A 114 -26.02 24.95 -26.03
CA ASN A 114 -25.80 26.25 -26.67
C ASN A 114 -24.69 26.19 -27.74
N ALA A 115 -23.60 25.46 -27.47
CA ALA A 115 -22.54 25.27 -28.46
C ALA A 115 -23.07 24.56 -29.70
N LYS A 116 -23.84 23.48 -29.52
CA LYS A 116 -24.41 22.73 -30.63
C LYS A 116 -25.43 23.54 -31.43
N GLU A 117 -26.28 24.31 -30.76
CA GLU A 117 -27.21 25.25 -31.39
C GLU A 117 -26.45 26.27 -32.27
N ASN A 118 -25.39 26.88 -31.71
CA ASN A 118 -24.59 27.87 -32.41
C ASN A 118 -23.83 27.27 -33.61
N ASP A 119 -23.34 26.03 -33.50
CA ASP A 119 -22.71 25.32 -34.62
C ASP A 119 -23.69 25.12 -35.78
N ILE A 120 -24.91 24.67 -35.49
CA ILE A 120 -25.96 24.47 -36.52
C ILE A 120 -26.35 25.80 -37.16
N LYS A 121 -26.58 26.85 -36.37
CA LYS A 121 -26.87 28.20 -36.89
C LYS A 121 -25.77 28.70 -37.81
N ARG A 122 -24.51 28.57 -37.39
CA ARG A 122 -23.34 28.99 -38.19
C ARG A 122 -23.28 28.25 -39.51
N LEU A 123 -23.51 26.92 -39.50
CA LEU A 123 -23.50 26.10 -40.70
C LEU A 123 -24.60 26.51 -41.70
N LEU A 124 -25.82 26.78 -41.20
CA LEU A 124 -26.92 27.27 -42.03
C LEU A 124 -26.62 28.65 -42.65
N ILE A 125 -26.04 29.57 -41.86
CA ILE A 125 -25.63 30.90 -42.34
C ILE A 125 -24.55 30.77 -43.42
N THR A 126 -23.50 29.98 -43.17
CA THR A 126 -22.42 29.77 -44.14
C THR A 126 -22.91 29.17 -45.46
N GLN A 127 -23.84 28.22 -45.43
CA GLN A 127 -24.43 27.64 -46.63
C GLN A 127 -25.25 28.67 -47.42
N LEU A 128 -26.02 29.51 -46.72
CA LEU A 128 -26.77 30.60 -47.34
C LEU A 128 -25.83 31.62 -48.01
N ASP A 129 -24.75 32.00 -47.33
CA ASP A 129 -23.78 32.96 -47.87
C ASP A 129 -23.06 32.40 -49.10
N GLN A 130 -22.69 31.10 -49.11
CA GLN A 130 -22.17 30.44 -50.31
C GLN A 130 -23.16 30.50 -51.48
N ASN A 131 -24.45 30.30 -51.22
CA ASN A 131 -25.48 30.42 -52.26
C ASN A 131 -25.68 31.87 -52.74
N LYS A 132 -25.52 32.87 -51.85
CA LYS A 132 -25.51 34.28 -52.27
C LYS A 132 -24.34 34.58 -53.19
N ASP A 133 -23.14 34.06 -52.90
CA ASP A 133 -21.97 34.21 -53.74
C ASP A 133 -22.18 33.60 -55.13
N VAL A 134 -22.76 32.38 -55.17
CA VAL A 134 -23.16 31.72 -56.43
C VAL A 134 -24.15 32.59 -57.21
N ASN A 135 -25.19 33.11 -56.54
CA ASN A 135 -26.19 33.97 -57.18
C ASN A 135 -25.59 35.26 -57.73
N ASN A 136 -24.66 35.89 -57.00
CA ASN A 136 -23.95 37.08 -57.45
C ASN A 136 -23.11 36.79 -58.70
N ILE A 137 -22.37 35.68 -58.73
CA ILE A 137 -21.58 35.25 -59.90
C ILE A 137 -22.48 35.06 -61.13
N ILE A 138 -23.61 34.37 -60.96
CA ILE A 138 -24.60 34.15 -62.03
C ILE A 138 -25.13 35.49 -62.53
N THR A 139 -25.59 36.35 -61.62
CA THR A 139 -26.17 37.66 -61.94
C THR A 139 -25.19 38.53 -62.72
N THR A 140 -23.97 38.71 -62.20
CA THR A 140 -22.92 39.51 -62.86
C THR A 140 -22.51 38.94 -64.22
N THR A 141 -22.48 37.61 -64.38
CA THR A 141 -22.15 36.97 -65.66
C THR A 141 -23.24 37.25 -66.70
N ILE A 142 -24.51 37.10 -66.32
CA ILE A 142 -25.65 37.36 -67.20
C ILE A 142 -25.72 38.85 -67.57
N GLU A 143 -25.56 39.76 -66.61
CA GLU A 143 -25.53 41.20 -66.86
C GLU A 143 -24.41 41.59 -67.82
N ASN A 144 -23.19 41.05 -67.62
CA ASN A 144 -22.07 41.30 -68.53
C ASN A 144 -22.34 40.79 -69.95
N ASN A 145 -22.95 39.61 -70.08
CA ASN A 145 -23.32 39.05 -71.39
C ASN A 145 -24.40 39.90 -72.06
N ASN A 146 -25.45 40.29 -71.33
CA ASN A 146 -26.50 41.18 -71.81
C ASN A 146 -25.94 42.54 -72.26
N ASN A 147 -25.01 43.11 -71.49
CA ASN A 147 -24.35 44.38 -71.85
C ASN A 147 -23.53 44.24 -73.15
N LYS A 148 -22.80 43.13 -73.35
CA LYS A 148 -22.08 42.87 -74.61
C LYS A 148 -23.03 42.78 -75.80
N ILE A 149 -24.14 42.06 -75.64
CA ILE A 149 -25.17 41.89 -76.67
C ILE A 149 -25.85 43.22 -77.00
N ASN A 150 -26.33 43.94 -75.98
CA ASN A 150 -27.00 45.23 -76.16
C ASN A 150 -26.09 46.26 -76.84
N ASN A 151 -24.80 46.31 -76.46
CA ASN A 151 -23.83 47.18 -77.12
C ASN A 151 -23.62 46.80 -78.59
N ALA A 152 -23.57 45.50 -78.91
CA ALA A 152 -23.46 45.04 -80.30
C ALA A 152 -24.71 45.38 -81.13
N ILE A 153 -25.91 45.17 -80.57
CA ILE A 153 -27.19 45.52 -81.21
C ILE A 153 -27.26 47.03 -81.45
N LYS A 154 -26.97 47.84 -80.43
CA LYS A 154 -26.97 49.30 -80.53
C LYS A 154 -25.99 49.77 -81.62
N TYR A 155 -24.76 49.24 -81.60
CA TYR A 155 -23.76 49.58 -82.60
C TYR A 155 -24.21 49.25 -84.03
N ASN A 156 -24.82 48.08 -84.24
CA ASN A 156 -25.34 47.71 -85.57
C ASN A 156 -26.50 48.61 -86.04
N ASN A 157 -27.35 49.08 -85.13
CA ASN A 157 -28.43 50.00 -85.45
C ASN A 157 -27.92 51.42 -85.77
N ASP A 158 -26.85 51.85 -85.10
CA ASP A 158 -26.23 53.18 -85.29
C ASP A 158 -25.37 53.26 -86.58
N ILE A 159 -25.03 52.14 -87.24
CA ILE A 159 -24.27 52.11 -88.52
C ILE A 159 -25.10 52.53 -89.75
N ASN A 160 -26.42 52.73 -89.60
CA ASN A 160 -27.29 53.08 -90.73
C ASN A 160 -27.25 54.55 -91.19
N ASP A 161 -26.46 55.41 -90.56
CA ASP A 161 -26.24 56.78 -91.02
C ASP A 161 -24.85 56.93 -91.65
N ASN A 162 -24.82 56.79 -92.98
CA ASN A 162 -23.64 56.95 -93.81
C ASN A 162 -22.97 58.33 -93.62
N ASP A 163 -21.75 58.32 -93.09
CA ASP A 163 -20.73 59.31 -93.41
C ASP A 163 -19.48 58.54 -93.88
N ASP A 164 -19.19 58.60 -95.18
CA ASP A 164 -18.26 57.73 -95.94
C ASP A 164 -16.78 57.73 -95.47
N ASN A 165 -16.44 58.41 -94.38
CA ASN A 165 -15.06 58.70 -93.99
C ASN A 165 -14.48 57.80 -92.88
N ASN A 166 -15.21 56.79 -92.37
CA ASN A 166 -14.68 55.96 -91.26
C ASN A 166 -14.97 54.44 -91.35
N ILE A 167 -15.21 53.94 -92.56
CA ILE A 167 -15.60 52.55 -92.84
C ILE A 167 -14.64 51.52 -92.21
N ASN A 168 -13.33 51.76 -92.24
CA ASN A 168 -12.35 50.78 -91.75
C ASN A 168 -12.38 50.60 -90.22
N ASN A 169 -12.52 51.68 -89.44
CA ASN A 169 -12.60 51.56 -87.98
C ASN A 169 -13.95 51.03 -87.53
N GLU A 170 -15.01 51.38 -88.25
CA GLU A 170 -16.35 50.85 -87.99
C GLU A 170 -16.42 49.35 -88.27
N PHE A 171 -15.82 48.90 -89.36
CA PHE A 171 -15.75 47.49 -89.69
C PHE A 171 -14.94 46.69 -88.67
N ILE A 172 -13.83 47.21 -88.14
CA ILE A 172 -13.06 46.57 -87.06
C ILE A 172 -13.90 46.43 -85.78
N LYS A 173 -14.68 47.47 -85.44
CA LYS A 173 -15.54 47.48 -84.25
C LYS A 173 -16.73 46.51 -84.42
N LEU A 174 -17.31 46.46 -85.62
CA LEU A 174 -18.32 45.48 -86.00
C LEU A 174 -17.77 44.06 -85.92
N LEU A 175 -16.56 43.80 -86.44
CA LEU A 175 -15.88 42.51 -86.33
C LEU A 175 -15.66 42.09 -84.87
N LYS A 176 -15.28 43.03 -84.00
CA LYS A 176 -15.12 42.77 -82.57
C LYS A 176 -16.44 42.40 -81.90
N HIS A 177 -17.52 43.15 -82.18
CA HIS A 177 -18.86 42.85 -81.66
C HIS A 177 -19.38 41.52 -82.20
N ASN A 178 -19.21 41.25 -83.49
CA ASN A 178 -19.62 40.02 -84.17
C ASN A 178 -18.88 38.80 -83.59
N HIS A 179 -17.56 38.88 -83.43
CA HIS A 179 -16.78 37.80 -82.79
C HIS A 179 -17.20 37.55 -81.33
N GLN A 180 -17.44 38.61 -80.55
CA GLN A 180 -17.92 38.48 -79.17
C GLN A 180 -19.31 37.84 -79.10
N CYS A 181 -20.23 38.23 -79.97
CA CYS A 181 -21.58 37.66 -80.05
C CYS A 181 -21.53 36.20 -80.54
N ASN A 182 -20.75 35.87 -81.57
CA ASN A 182 -20.63 34.50 -82.07
C ASN A 182 -20.05 33.55 -81.02
N ASN A 183 -19.12 34.00 -80.17
CA ASN A 183 -18.63 33.20 -79.04
C ASN A 183 -19.67 32.99 -77.93
N LEU A 184 -20.62 33.90 -77.77
CA LEU A 184 -21.76 33.72 -76.87
C LEU A 184 -22.80 32.77 -77.50
N LEU A 185 -23.10 32.96 -78.79
CA LEU A 185 -24.02 32.12 -79.57
C LEU A 185 -23.54 30.67 -79.66
N SER A 186 -22.23 30.43 -79.81
CA SER A 186 -21.67 29.08 -79.83
C SER A 186 -21.83 28.33 -78.50
N ASN A 187 -22.06 29.06 -77.41
CA ASN A 187 -22.33 28.52 -76.07
C ASN A 187 -23.81 28.66 -75.64
N ILE A 188 -24.73 29.05 -76.54
CA ILE A 188 -26.13 29.36 -76.17
C ILE A 188 -26.90 28.15 -75.65
N ASN A 189 -26.49 26.94 -76.07
CA ASN A 189 -27.07 25.69 -75.62
C ASN A 189 -26.36 25.11 -74.39
N ASN A 190 -25.30 25.75 -73.89
CA ASN A 190 -24.48 25.29 -72.78
C ASN A 190 -24.95 25.96 -71.48
N ASN A 191 -26.08 25.48 -70.94
CA ASN A 191 -26.76 26.04 -69.77
C ASN A 191 -26.07 25.70 -68.42
N ASN A 192 -24.75 25.50 -68.39
CA ASN A 192 -24.02 25.12 -67.19
C ASN A 192 -23.86 26.33 -66.25
N LEU A 193 -24.94 26.68 -65.54
CA LEU A 193 -24.89 27.60 -64.41
C LEU A 193 -24.34 26.86 -63.18
N PRO A 194 -23.53 27.52 -62.34
CA PRO A 194 -23.15 26.97 -61.04
C PRO A 194 -24.38 26.56 -60.23
N GLU A 195 -24.38 25.36 -59.66
CA GLU A 195 -25.52 24.82 -58.92
C GLU A 195 -25.60 25.37 -57.49
N TYR A 196 -26.82 25.67 -57.04
CA TYR A 196 -27.09 25.99 -55.64
C TYR A 196 -27.02 24.73 -54.77
N LYS A 197 -26.54 24.88 -53.55
CA LYS A 197 -26.61 23.81 -52.54
C LYS A 197 -27.97 23.87 -51.84
N ASN A 198 -28.79 22.83 -51.99
CA ASN A 198 -30.06 22.72 -51.30
C ASN A 198 -29.87 22.06 -49.92
N THR A 199 -29.98 22.82 -48.83
CA THR A 199 -29.90 22.30 -47.46
C THR A 199 -31.28 22.13 -46.85
N LYS A 200 -31.63 20.89 -46.46
CA LYS A 200 -32.82 20.58 -45.67
C LYS A 200 -32.42 20.26 -44.23
N LEU A 201 -32.93 21.02 -43.25
CA LEU A 201 -32.84 20.65 -41.85
C LEU A 201 -33.80 19.48 -41.58
N ILE A 202 -33.29 18.36 -41.09
CA ILE A 202 -34.10 17.23 -40.65
C ILE A 202 -34.14 17.27 -39.12
N ILE A 203 -35.31 17.55 -38.56
CA ILE A 203 -35.55 17.42 -37.13
C ILE A 203 -36.01 15.99 -36.89
N GLN A 204 -35.23 15.22 -36.14
CA GLN A 204 -35.65 13.89 -35.69
C GLN A 204 -36.64 14.08 -34.53
N GLU A 205 -37.94 14.12 -34.83
CA GLU A 205 -38.99 14.14 -33.81
C GLU A 205 -38.90 12.82 -33.01
N ASN A 206 -38.87 12.95 -31.67
CA ASN A 206 -38.82 11.90 -30.61
C ASN A 206 -37.55 11.79 -29.74
N ASN A 207 -36.50 12.59 -29.96
CA ASN A 207 -35.31 12.54 -29.09
C ASN A 207 -35.43 13.37 -27.79
N LEU A 208 -36.46 14.20 -27.66
CA LEU A 208 -36.66 15.05 -26.47
C LEU A 208 -37.00 14.21 -25.24
N ASP A 209 -37.79 13.15 -25.41
CA ASP A 209 -38.11 12.23 -24.33
C ASP A 209 -36.92 11.34 -24.01
N SER A 210 -36.12 10.90 -24.99
CA SER A 210 -34.84 10.22 -24.72
C SER A 210 -33.85 11.10 -23.96
N ILE A 211 -33.81 12.42 -24.22
CA ILE A 211 -33.01 13.36 -23.44
C ILE A 211 -33.57 13.50 -22.01
N LYS A 212 -34.89 13.57 -21.85
CA LYS A 212 -35.53 13.57 -20.51
C LYS A 212 -35.20 12.29 -19.74
N ASP A 213 -35.33 11.13 -20.37
CA ASP A 213 -35.03 9.83 -19.77
C ASP A 213 -33.56 9.72 -19.40
N LEU A 214 -32.66 10.19 -20.27
CA LEU A 214 -31.24 10.26 -19.98
C LEU A 214 -30.96 11.16 -18.77
N ILE A 215 -31.53 12.37 -18.72
CA ILE A 215 -31.38 13.30 -17.58
C ILE A 215 -31.90 12.65 -16.29
N ASN A 216 -33.05 11.99 -16.33
CA ASN A 216 -33.63 11.29 -15.19
C ASN A 216 -32.78 10.08 -14.75
N SER A 217 -32.03 9.44 -15.65
CA SER A 217 -31.09 8.36 -15.30
C SER A 217 -29.81 8.85 -14.61
N TYR A 218 -29.44 10.12 -14.79
CA TYR A 218 -28.23 10.71 -14.20
C TYR A 218 -28.47 11.37 -12.83
N LEU A 219 -29.73 11.70 -12.49
CA LEU A 219 -30.09 12.38 -11.25
C LEU A 219 -31.28 11.68 -10.57
N GLU A 220 -31.01 11.05 -9.43
CA GLU A 220 -32.04 10.54 -8.53
C GLU A 220 -31.80 11.14 -7.15
N VAL A 221 -32.81 11.81 -6.58
CA VAL A 221 -32.77 12.23 -5.17
C VAL A 221 -33.32 11.06 -4.38
N ILE A 222 -32.41 10.32 -3.74
CA ILE A 222 -32.74 9.18 -2.89
C ILE A 222 -32.52 9.62 -1.44
N ASP A 223 -33.42 9.23 -0.53
CA ASP A 223 -33.18 9.35 0.90
C ASP A 223 -32.06 8.38 1.29
N ILE A 224 -30.89 8.92 1.64
CA ILE A 224 -29.73 8.13 2.07
C ILE A 224 -29.76 8.07 3.60
N ASP A 225 -29.82 6.87 4.15
CA ASP A 225 -29.47 6.64 5.55
C ASP A 225 -27.99 6.95 5.76
N LEU A 226 -27.72 8.11 6.39
CA LEU A 226 -26.38 8.65 6.60
C LEU A 226 -25.48 7.83 7.55
N ASP A 227 -25.98 6.75 8.14
CA ASP A 227 -25.31 5.99 9.19
C ASP A 227 -24.99 4.54 8.74
N PHE A 228 -24.25 4.36 7.63
CA PHE A 228 -23.70 3.04 7.30
C PHE A 228 -22.75 2.56 8.40
N LYS A 229 -23.03 1.40 8.97
CA LYS A 229 -22.13 0.76 9.94
C LYS A 229 -20.85 0.31 9.24
N THR A 230 -19.72 0.47 9.92
CA THR A 230 -18.43 -0.04 9.45
C THR A 230 -17.88 -1.09 10.40
N LEU A 231 -17.05 -1.99 9.87
CA LEU A 231 -16.26 -2.92 10.65
C LEU A 231 -14.80 -2.83 10.25
N LYS A 232 -13.88 -3.20 11.15
CA LYS A 232 -12.45 -3.28 10.87
C LYS A 232 -11.98 -4.73 10.80
N LEU A 233 -11.36 -5.11 9.68
CA LEU A 233 -10.74 -6.41 9.46
C LEU A 233 -9.37 -6.24 8.79
N ASN A 234 -8.32 -6.84 9.34
CA ASN A 234 -6.95 -6.80 8.80
C ASN A 234 -6.45 -5.36 8.49
N ASN A 235 -6.66 -4.43 9.42
CA ASN A 235 -6.35 -2.99 9.29
C ASN A 235 -7.09 -2.27 8.13
N LYS A 236 -8.17 -2.86 7.62
CA LYS A 236 -9.06 -2.24 6.62
C LYS A 236 -10.43 -2.02 7.23
N GLU A 237 -11.05 -0.91 6.87
CA GLU A 237 -12.43 -0.61 7.22
C GLU A 237 -13.36 -1.01 6.08
N PHE A 238 -14.39 -1.80 6.39
CA PHE A 238 -15.41 -2.28 5.46
C PHE A 238 -16.74 -1.64 5.81
N ILE A 239 -17.48 -1.18 4.80
CA ILE A 239 -18.87 -0.74 4.97
C ILE A 239 -19.77 -1.97 4.93
N ILE A 240 -20.67 -2.08 5.89
CA ILE A 240 -21.63 -3.18 5.99
C ILE A 240 -22.83 -2.85 5.11
N TYR A 241 -23.15 -3.75 4.19
CA TYR A 241 -24.39 -3.70 3.44
C TYR A 241 -25.56 -4.05 4.36
N GLU A 242 -26.54 -3.15 4.43
CA GLU A 242 -27.83 -3.42 5.08
C GLU A 242 -28.90 -3.64 4.00
N GLU A 243 -29.78 -4.61 4.25
CA GLU A 243 -30.77 -5.06 3.28
C GLU A 243 -31.74 -3.96 2.87
N GLY A 244 -31.98 -3.82 1.56
CA GLY A 244 -32.81 -2.75 1.01
C GLY A 244 -32.08 -1.42 0.78
N CYS A 245 -30.86 -1.23 1.31
CA CYS A 245 -30.07 -0.03 1.04
C CYS A 245 -29.57 0.02 -0.40
N ASP A 246 -29.61 1.20 -1.02
CA ASP A 246 -28.96 1.43 -2.31
C ASP A 246 -27.50 1.83 -2.12
N ILE A 247 -26.59 0.97 -2.56
CA ILE A 247 -25.14 1.21 -2.47
C ILE A 247 -24.51 1.62 -3.81
N ARG A 248 -25.28 1.71 -4.90
CA ARG A 248 -24.75 1.92 -6.27
C ARG A 248 -23.91 3.19 -6.42
N HIS A 249 -24.26 4.23 -5.66
CA HIS A 249 -23.62 5.54 -5.70
C HIS A 249 -22.33 5.61 -4.86
N LEU A 250 -22.06 4.62 -4.00
CA LEU A 250 -20.92 4.65 -3.09
C LEU A 250 -19.59 4.43 -3.83
N LYS A 251 -18.61 5.31 -3.55
CA LYS A 251 -17.22 5.18 -4.03
C LYS A 251 -16.34 4.50 -2.97
N ILE A 252 -16.58 3.21 -2.79
CA ILE A 252 -15.97 2.44 -1.69
C ILE A 252 -15.12 1.29 -2.22
N ARG A 253 -14.04 0.97 -1.52
CA ARG A 253 -13.13 -0.11 -1.92
C ARG A 253 -13.48 -1.46 -1.29
N ASN A 254 -14.04 -1.41 -0.08
CA ASN A 254 -14.20 -2.53 0.84
C ASN A 254 -15.69 -2.64 1.24
N LEU A 255 -16.34 -3.73 0.87
CA LEU A 255 -17.74 -4.00 1.17
C LEU A 255 -17.85 -5.28 2.01
N ALA A 256 -18.62 -5.23 3.09
CA ALA A 256 -18.98 -6.38 3.90
C ALA A 256 -20.46 -6.72 3.70
N ILE A 257 -20.77 -8.01 3.62
CA ILE A 257 -22.13 -8.53 3.46
C ILE A 257 -22.33 -9.62 4.51
N GLY A 258 -23.31 -9.42 5.38
CA GLY A 258 -23.72 -10.38 6.40
C GLY A 258 -24.78 -11.37 5.88
N PRO A 259 -25.40 -12.15 6.77
CA PRO A 259 -26.54 -12.99 6.42
C PRO A 259 -27.71 -12.09 5.97
N ILE A 260 -28.19 -12.28 4.75
CA ILE A 260 -29.25 -11.49 4.11
C ILE A 260 -30.14 -12.39 3.25
N GLU A 261 -31.39 -11.98 3.03
CA GLU A 261 -32.32 -12.66 2.12
C GLU A 261 -32.14 -12.16 0.68
N PHE A 262 -31.93 -10.86 0.50
CA PHE A 262 -31.81 -10.18 -0.78
C PHE A 262 -30.42 -9.55 -0.97
N LEU A 263 -29.68 -10.07 -1.96
CA LEU A 263 -28.38 -9.55 -2.38
C LEU A 263 -28.48 -8.09 -2.91
N PRO A 264 -27.42 -7.29 -2.79
CA PRO A 264 -27.37 -5.97 -3.40
C PRO A 264 -27.57 -6.07 -4.91
N LYS A 265 -28.49 -5.28 -5.46
CA LYS A 265 -28.82 -5.29 -6.90
C LYS A 265 -27.59 -5.09 -7.79
N ILE A 266 -26.71 -4.17 -7.39
CA ILE A 266 -25.45 -3.87 -8.09
C ILE A 266 -24.39 -3.53 -7.04
N ILE A 267 -23.24 -4.21 -7.10
CA ILE A 267 -22.05 -3.85 -6.32
C ILE A 267 -21.26 -2.78 -7.10
N PRO A 268 -20.86 -1.65 -6.46
CA PRO A 268 -20.12 -0.60 -7.14
C PRO A 268 -18.81 -1.11 -7.77
N ALA A 269 -18.49 -0.64 -8.98
CA ALA A 269 -17.29 -1.06 -9.70
C ALA A 269 -15.96 -0.69 -8.99
N THR A 270 -16.02 0.22 -8.02
CA THR A 270 -14.89 0.60 -7.16
C THR A 270 -14.55 -0.44 -6.09
N VAL A 271 -15.48 -1.34 -5.78
CA VAL A 271 -15.27 -2.42 -4.81
C VAL A 271 -14.30 -3.43 -5.39
N THR A 272 -13.22 -3.69 -4.66
CA THR A 272 -12.20 -4.68 -5.01
C THR A 272 -12.00 -5.71 -3.90
N HIS A 273 -12.52 -5.43 -2.71
CA HIS A 273 -12.43 -6.26 -1.51
C HIS A 273 -13.85 -6.56 -1.03
N LEU A 274 -14.23 -7.83 -1.05
CA LEU A 274 -15.53 -8.30 -0.59
C LEU A 274 -15.36 -9.18 0.64
N TYR A 275 -16.10 -8.90 1.70
CA TYR A 275 -16.09 -9.67 2.93
C TYR A 275 -17.47 -10.25 3.21
N LEU A 276 -17.56 -11.58 3.25
CA LEU A 276 -18.77 -12.33 3.59
C LEU A 276 -18.67 -12.79 5.04
N GLN A 277 -19.59 -12.32 5.88
CA GLN A 277 -19.55 -12.53 7.32
C GLN A 277 -20.18 -13.87 7.73
N ASP A 278 -20.02 -14.22 9.00
CA ASP A 278 -20.63 -15.40 9.62
C ASP A 278 -22.13 -15.51 9.28
N GLY A 279 -22.55 -16.69 8.83
CA GLY A 279 -23.96 -16.96 8.53
C GLY A 279 -24.37 -16.69 7.08
N PHE A 280 -23.55 -16.01 6.26
CA PHE A 280 -23.89 -15.74 4.84
C PHE A 280 -24.21 -17.03 4.07
N ASN A 281 -25.38 -17.11 3.42
CA ASN A 281 -25.93 -18.36 2.90
C ASN A 281 -26.32 -18.32 1.40
N GLN A 282 -26.01 -17.25 0.69
CA GLN A 282 -26.36 -17.08 -0.72
C GLN A 282 -25.27 -17.62 -1.68
N PRO A 283 -25.59 -17.98 -2.93
CA PRO A 283 -24.60 -18.30 -3.96
C PRO A 283 -23.62 -17.16 -4.22
N LEU A 284 -22.41 -17.48 -4.71
CA LEU A 284 -21.32 -16.51 -4.95
C LEU A 284 -21.21 -16.01 -6.40
N ASP A 285 -22.19 -16.32 -7.25
CA ASP A 285 -22.24 -15.90 -8.65
C ASP A 285 -22.50 -14.40 -8.84
N PHE A 286 -23.06 -13.72 -7.84
CA PHE A 286 -23.25 -12.26 -7.84
C PHE A 286 -21.94 -11.45 -7.75
N ILE A 287 -20.83 -12.10 -7.38
CA ILE A 287 -19.56 -11.41 -7.13
C ILE A 287 -19.02 -10.87 -8.47
N PRO A 288 -18.87 -9.53 -8.63
CA PRO A 288 -18.46 -8.96 -9.90
C PRO A 288 -16.95 -9.22 -10.17
N PRO A 289 -16.53 -9.18 -11.46
CA PRO A 289 -15.13 -9.35 -11.85
C PRO A 289 -14.15 -8.33 -11.24
N THR A 290 -14.64 -7.23 -10.68
CA THR A 290 -13.83 -6.20 -10.02
C THR A 290 -13.23 -6.69 -8.70
N ILE A 291 -13.82 -7.74 -8.08
CA ILE A 291 -13.34 -8.30 -6.82
C ILE A 291 -12.03 -9.06 -7.05
N LYS A 292 -10.99 -8.62 -6.34
CA LYS A 292 -9.64 -9.21 -6.35
C LYS A 292 -9.29 -9.89 -5.02
N CYS A 293 -9.97 -9.51 -3.94
CA CYS A 293 -9.75 -10.02 -2.60
C CYS A 293 -11.10 -10.44 -2.00
N LEU A 294 -11.22 -11.71 -1.63
CA LEU A 294 -12.42 -12.27 -1.01
C LEU A 294 -12.10 -12.71 0.42
N TYR A 295 -12.91 -12.28 1.39
CA TYR A 295 -12.80 -12.67 2.80
C TYR A 295 -14.05 -13.47 3.18
N LEU A 296 -13.88 -14.68 3.72
CA LEU A 296 -14.97 -15.58 4.09
C LEU A 296 -14.85 -15.98 5.57
N ASP A 297 -15.87 -15.67 6.36
CA ASP A 297 -16.08 -16.18 7.72
C ASP A 297 -16.80 -17.55 7.68
N ASN A 298 -17.48 -17.99 8.76
CA ASN A 298 -18.32 -19.20 8.75
C ASN A 298 -19.60 -19.00 7.91
N ILE A 299 -19.44 -18.87 6.60
CA ILE A 299 -20.54 -18.84 5.64
C ILE A 299 -21.28 -20.18 5.64
N LYS A 300 -22.60 -20.16 5.41
CA LYS A 300 -23.46 -21.35 5.32
C LYS A 300 -23.65 -21.84 3.89
N TYR A 301 -23.33 -21.01 2.89
CA TYR A 301 -23.35 -21.43 1.49
C TYR A 301 -22.22 -22.40 1.18
N GLN A 302 -22.54 -23.64 0.79
CA GLN A 302 -21.53 -24.67 0.50
C GLN A 302 -20.74 -24.36 -0.77
N LEU A 303 -19.43 -24.14 -0.63
CA LEU A 303 -18.55 -23.90 -1.78
C LEU A 303 -18.40 -25.15 -2.66
N THR A 304 -18.59 -24.97 -3.98
CA THR A 304 -18.43 -26.01 -5.01
C THR A 304 -17.45 -25.54 -6.10
N PRO A 305 -16.83 -26.46 -6.88
CA PRO A 305 -15.87 -26.07 -7.90
C PRO A 305 -16.42 -24.97 -8.82
N GLY A 306 -15.72 -23.83 -8.88
CA GLY A 306 -16.16 -22.66 -9.64
C GLY A 306 -16.93 -21.60 -8.85
N SER A 307 -17.31 -21.85 -7.58
CA SER A 307 -18.00 -20.85 -6.74
C SER A 307 -17.20 -19.57 -6.52
N ILE A 308 -15.87 -19.66 -6.47
CA ILE A 308 -15.02 -18.49 -6.29
C ILE A 308 -14.63 -17.95 -7.67
N PRO A 309 -14.95 -16.69 -8.01
CA PRO A 309 -14.65 -16.13 -9.33
C PRO A 309 -13.16 -16.16 -9.65
N ALA A 310 -12.84 -16.42 -10.92
CA ALA A 310 -11.46 -16.48 -11.41
C ALA A 310 -10.68 -15.16 -11.21
N THR A 311 -11.35 -14.03 -11.01
CA THR A 311 -10.74 -12.73 -10.75
C THR A 311 -10.18 -12.57 -9.34
N VAL A 312 -10.58 -13.43 -8.40
CA VAL A 312 -10.07 -13.43 -7.02
C VAL A 312 -8.62 -13.89 -7.01
N LYS A 313 -7.72 -13.00 -6.60
CA LYS A 313 -6.27 -13.27 -6.49
C LYS A 313 -5.84 -13.58 -5.06
N HIS A 314 -6.58 -13.04 -4.08
CA HIS A 314 -6.32 -13.23 -2.65
C HIS A 314 -7.60 -13.76 -2.00
N LEU A 315 -7.55 -14.96 -1.45
CA LEU A 315 -8.65 -15.57 -0.70
C LEU A 315 -8.27 -15.63 0.78
N TYR A 316 -9.10 -15.04 1.63
CA TYR A 316 -8.94 -15.06 3.07
C TYR A 316 -10.05 -15.90 3.68
N LEU A 317 -9.74 -17.04 4.29
CA LEU A 317 -10.71 -17.76 5.11
C LEU A 317 -10.41 -17.43 6.57
N GLN A 318 -11.40 -16.86 7.24
CA GLN A 318 -11.29 -16.28 8.57
C GLN A 318 -11.64 -17.30 9.66
N TYR A 319 -11.54 -16.86 10.91
CA TYR A 319 -11.86 -17.68 12.08
C TYR A 319 -13.31 -18.19 12.00
N GLY A 320 -13.49 -19.51 12.09
CA GLY A 320 -14.81 -20.13 12.07
C GLY A 320 -15.22 -20.76 10.73
N PHE A 321 -14.54 -20.47 9.62
CA PHE A 321 -14.79 -21.14 8.33
C PHE A 321 -14.58 -22.66 8.49
N ASP A 322 -15.64 -23.46 8.31
CA ASP A 322 -15.65 -24.89 8.65
C ASP A 322 -16.03 -25.82 7.48
N GLN A 323 -16.24 -25.26 6.29
CA GLN A 323 -16.64 -26.05 5.12
C GLN A 323 -15.48 -26.78 4.45
N PRO A 324 -15.68 -28.03 3.98
CA PRO A 324 -14.68 -28.75 3.21
C PRO A 324 -14.37 -28.08 1.88
N LEU A 325 -13.13 -27.64 1.69
CA LEU A 325 -12.62 -27.16 0.41
C LEU A 325 -11.87 -28.28 -0.32
N SER A 326 -12.55 -28.93 -1.25
CA SER A 326 -11.94 -29.92 -2.16
C SER A 326 -11.24 -29.29 -3.37
N PHE A 327 -11.25 -27.97 -3.50
CA PHE A 327 -10.69 -27.24 -4.63
C PHE A 327 -10.31 -25.81 -4.22
N PHE A 328 -9.22 -25.29 -4.80
CA PHE A 328 -8.91 -23.86 -4.81
C PHE A 328 -8.80 -23.39 -6.26
N PRO A 329 -9.32 -22.20 -6.62
CA PRO A 329 -9.19 -21.71 -7.98
C PRO A 329 -7.71 -21.57 -8.36
N PRO A 330 -7.27 -22.04 -9.54
CA PRO A 330 -5.87 -21.93 -9.98
C PRO A 330 -5.39 -20.47 -10.11
N THR A 331 -6.31 -19.50 -10.09
CA THR A 331 -6.03 -18.07 -10.14
C THR A 331 -5.69 -17.44 -8.79
N VAL A 332 -5.93 -18.15 -7.68
CA VAL A 332 -5.56 -17.69 -6.34
C VAL A 332 -4.05 -17.76 -6.21
N LYS A 333 -3.39 -16.60 -6.26
CA LYS A 333 -1.94 -16.49 -6.06
C LYS A 333 -1.55 -16.57 -4.60
N TYR A 334 -2.46 -16.16 -3.72
CA TYR A 334 -2.23 -16.09 -2.28
C TYR A 334 -3.49 -16.56 -1.55
N LEU A 335 -3.39 -17.68 -0.83
CA LEU A 335 -4.40 -18.17 0.09
C LEU A 335 -3.95 -17.82 1.52
N PHE A 336 -4.80 -17.14 2.26
CA PHE A 336 -4.52 -16.70 3.62
C PHE A 336 -5.56 -17.30 4.57
N LEU A 337 -5.17 -18.29 5.37
CA LEU A 337 -5.85 -18.56 6.63
C LEU A 337 -5.09 -17.72 7.65
N LYS A 338 -5.70 -16.65 8.17
CA LYS A 338 -5.04 -15.58 8.98
C LYS A 338 -3.80 -16.11 9.76
N ASN A 339 -2.55 -15.63 9.59
CA ASN A 339 -2.09 -14.24 9.56
C ASN A 339 -0.65 -14.04 8.95
N ILE A 340 -0.47 -12.93 8.18
CA ILE A 340 0.74 -12.17 7.75
C ILE A 340 1.44 -12.43 6.36
N LYS A 341 1.06 -11.60 5.37
CA LYS A 341 1.92 -10.72 4.50
C LYS A 341 3.14 -11.27 3.73
N TYR A 342 3.28 -12.57 3.45
CA TYR A 342 4.36 -13.07 2.57
C TYR A 342 3.86 -14.13 1.58
N LYS A 343 4.75 -14.61 0.72
CA LYS A 343 4.58 -15.75 -0.22
C LYS A 343 4.36 -17.11 0.50
N LEU A 344 3.75 -17.05 1.68
CA LEU A 344 3.67 -18.06 2.70
C LEU A 344 2.18 -18.38 2.93
N LEU A 345 1.78 -19.63 2.71
CA LEU A 345 0.45 -20.11 3.02
C LEU A 345 0.37 -20.41 4.52
N TYR A 346 -0.63 -19.89 5.21
CA TYR A 346 -0.91 -20.20 6.61
C TYR A 346 -2.10 -21.16 6.68
N LEU A 347 -2.04 -22.17 7.54
CA LEU A 347 -3.13 -23.08 7.84
C LEU A 347 -3.40 -23.12 9.35
N ASP A 348 -4.64 -22.88 9.74
CA ASP A 348 -5.10 -22.87 11.14
C ASP A 348 -6.34 -23.75 11.31
N ASN A 349 -6.42 -24.46 12.43
CA ASN A 349 -7.48 -25.36 12.92
C ASN A 349 -8.59 -25.76 11.92
N ILE A 350 -8.17 -26.34 10.80
CA ILE A 350 -9.06 -26.77 9.73
C ILE A 350 -9.83 -28.00 10.22
N LYS A 351 -11.16 -28.00 10.04
CA LYS A 351 -12.03 -29.10 10.51
C LYS A 351 -12.24 -30.23 9.51
N TYR A 352 -11.78 -30.06 8.26
CA TYR A 352 -11.96 -31.01 7.16
C TYR A 352 -10.61 -31.46 6.59
N GLN A 353 -10.54 -32.71 6.11
CA GLN A 353 -9.28 -33.28 5.62
C GLN A 353 -8.77 -32.58 4.36
N LEU A 354 -7.52 -32.12 4.39
CA LEU A 354 -6.81 -31.56 3.22
C LEU A 354 -6.20 -32.68 2.35
N THR A 355 -6.02 -32.39 1.07
CA THR A 355 -5.32 -33.25 0.08
C THR A 355 -4.20 -32.47 -0.62
N PRO A 356 -3.22 -33.11 -1.29
CA PRO A 356 -2.17 -32.39 -2.03
C PRO A 356 -2.71 -31.36 -3.03
N ASP A 357 -3.82 -31.66 -3.70
CA ASP A 357 -4.48 -30.75 -4.64
C ASP A 357 -5.18 -29.55 -3.96
N SER A 358 -5.30 -29.60 -2.63
CA SER A 358 -5.80 -28.49 -1.81
C SER A 358 -4.78 -27.36 -1.66
N ILE A 359 -3.53 -27.51 -2.09
CA ILE A 359 -2.53 -26.43 -2.03
C ILE A 359 -2.10 -26.08 -3.46
N PRO A 360 -2.18 -24.79 -3.88
CA PRO A 360 -1.71 -24.38 -5.19
C PRO A 360 -0.24 -24.75 -5.42
N ALA A 361 0.08 -25.27 -6.62
CA ALA A 361 1.45 -25.66 -7.00
C ALA A 361 2.47 -24.50 -7.01
N THR A 362 2.03 -23.26 -6.81
CA THR A 362 2.91 -22.08 -6.67
C THR A 362 3.43 -21.88 -5.25
N VAL A 363 2.90 -22.60 -4.26
CA VAL A 363 3.28 -22.47 -2.85
C VAL A 363 4.63 -23.13 -2.61
N THR A 364 5.59 -22.33 -2.12
CA THR A 364 6.96 -22.74 -1.80
C THR A 364 7.28 -22.64 -0.31
N ASP A 365 6.50 -21.86 0.42
CA ASP A 365 6.61 -21.66 1.85
C ASP A 365 5.22 -21.96 2.48
N LEU A 366 5.16 -22.80 3.52
CA LEU A 366 3.93 -23.21 4.20
C LEU A 366 4.07 -23.09 5.72
N CYS A 367 3.05 -22.57 6.41
CA CYS A 367 3.00 -22.40 7.85
C CYS A 367 1.75 -23.06 8.44
N LEU A 368 1.93 -23.93 9.43
CA LEU A 368 0.86 -24.57 10.20
C LEU A 368 0.80 -23.94 11.59
N LYS A 369 -0.35 -23.37 11.95
CA LYS A 369 -0.59 -22.63 13.19
C LYS A 369 -0.93 -23.52 14.38
N ASP A 370 -0.96 -22.90 15.56
CA ASP A 370 -1.31 -23.54 16.83
C ASP A 370 -2.65 -24.26 16.74
N GLY A 371 -2.73 -25.49 17.25
CA GLY A 371 -3.98 -26.25 17.24
C GLY A 371 -4.20 -27.10 15.99
N PHE A 372 -3.42 -26.94 14.92
CA PHE A 372 -3.57 -27.76 13.71
C PHE A 372 -3.45 -29.26 14.02
N ASN A 373 -4.49 -30.04 13.71
CA ASN A 373 -4.63 -31.43 14.20
C ASN A 373 -4.91 -32.47 13.09
N GLN A 374 -4.40 -32.25 11.88
CA GLN A 374 -4.59 -33.20 10.77
C GLN A 374 -3.27 -33.80 10.29
N PRO A 375 -3.29 -34.97 9.61
CA PRO A 375 -2.13 -35.50 8.91
C PRO A 375 -1.56 -34.51 7.91
N LEU A 376 -0.23 -34.45 7.78
CA LEU A 376 0.49 -33.50 6.92
C LEU A 376 0.73 -34.04 5.48
N ASN A 377 0.08 -35.14 5.11
CA ASN A 377 0.23 -35.76 3.77
C ASN A 377 -0.34 -34.91 2.62
N PHE A 378 -1.03 -33.80 2.93
CA PHE A 378 -1.50 -32.82 1.95
C PHE A 378 -0.43 -31.82 1.52
N ILE A 379 0.74 -31.78 2.17
CA ILE A 379 1.79 -30.80 1.84
C ILE A 379 2.36 -31.17 0.46
N PRO A 380 2.25 -30.31 -0.56
CA PRO A 380 2.71 -30.63 -1.90
C PRO A 380 4.25 -30.62 -1.98
N PRO A 381 4.83 -31.34 -2.95
CA PRO A 381 6.29 -31.42 -3.15
C PRO A 381 6.91 -30.11 -3.64
N THR A 382 6.13 -29.03 -3.76
CA THR A 382 6.63 -27.68 -4.09
C THR A 382 7.11 -26.92 -2.85
N VAL A 383 6.73 -27.36 -1.64
CA VAL A 383 7.09 -26.71 -0.38
C VAL A 383 8.56 -26.98 -0.04
N GLN A 384 9.32 -25.91 0.14
CA GLN A 384 10.73 -25.91 0.51
C GLN A 384 10.96 -25.36 1.92
N ARG A 385 10.09 -24.45 2.39
CA ARG A 385 10.13 -23.89 3.74
C ARG A 385 8.86 -24.22 4.49
N LEU A 386 9.00 -24.86 5.65
CA LEU A 386 7.86 -25.27 6.48
C LEU A 386 7.97 -24.66 7.87
N TYR A 387 6.90 -24.04 8.34
CA TYR A 387 6.80 -23.43 9.66
C TYR A 387 5.76 -24.19 10.48
N LEU A 388 6.15 -24.68 11.66
CA LEU A 388 5.31 -25.49 12.54
C LEU A 388 5.19 -24.84 13.91
N HIS A 389 4.00 -24.35 14.23
CA HIS A 389 3.60 -23.92 15.58
C HIS A 389 3.24 -25.12 16.46
N ASN A 390 2.48 -24.92 17.56
CA ASN A 390 2.03 -26.00 18.43
C ASN A 390 0.91 -26.83 17.79
N ILE A 391 1.27 -27.58 16.76
CA ILE A 391 0.41 -28.53 16.07
C ILE A 391 0.07 -29.71 17.00
N LYS A 392 -1.17 -30.18 16.92
CA LYS A 392 -1.73 -31.25 17.75
C LYS A 392 -1.65 -32.62 17.10
N TYR A 393 -1.53 -32.66 15.77
CA TYR A 393 -1.33 -33.91 15.06
C TYR A 393 0.03 -34.51 15.41
N GLN A 394 0.07 -35.80 15.77
CA GLN A 394 1.30 -36.49 16.12
C GLN A 394 2.17 -36.69 14.88
N LEU A 395 3.31 -36.00 14.84
CA LEU A 395 4.27 -36.13 13.76
C LEU A 395 5.05 -37.45 13.86
N THR A 396 5.28 -38.05 12.70
CA THR A 396 6.00 -39.30 12.49
C THR A 396 7.01 -39.13 11.36
N PRO A 397 8.00 -40.03 11.22
CA PRO A 397 8.80 -40.10 10.00
C PRO A 397 7.87 -40.08 8.77
N ASP A 398 8.25 -39.33 7.74
CA ASP A 398 7.45 -39.10 6.50
C ASP A 398 6.25 -38.14 6.64
N SER A 399 6.02 -37.54 7.81
CA SER A 399 4.95 -36.53 7.96
C SER A 399 5.17 -35.27 7.13
N ILE A 400 6.43 -34.93 6.80
CA ILE A 400 6.74 -33.75 5.97
C ILE A 400 7.53 -34.16 4.73
N PRO A 401 7.28 -33.52 3.57
CA PRO A 401 7.87 -33.96 2.31
C PRO A 401 9.38 -33.73 2.27
N ALA A 402 10.10 -34.60 1.56
CA ALA A 402 11.56 -34.52 1.38
C ALA A 402 12.03 -33.25 0.61
N THR A 403 11.11 -32.46 0.06
CA THR A 403 11.42 -31.18 -0.58
C THR A 403 11.69 -30.06 0.42
N VAL A 404 11.33 -30.25 1.70
CA VAL A 404 11.60 -29.29 2.77
C VAL A 404 13.09 -29.26 3.07
N ILE A 405 13.69 -28.07 2.91
CA ILE A 405 15.11 -27.78 3.15
C ILE A 405 15.32 -26.81 4.32
N HIS A 406 14.32 -25.97 4.62
CA HIS A 406 14.27 -25.08 5.79
C HIS A 406 13.06 -25.44 6.66
N LEU A 407 13.29 -25.78 7.92
CA LEU A 407 12.24 -26.11 8.87
C LEU A 407 12.26 -25.16 10.06
N PHE A 408 11.15 -24.51 10.34
CA PHE A 408 10.95 -23.59 11.45
C PHE A 408 10.02 -24.22 12.47
N LEU A 409 10.51 -24.43 13.70
CA LEU A 409 9.74 -24.85 14.85
C LEU A 409 9.50 -23.63 15.73
N GLU A 410 8.27 -23.16 15.74
CA GLU A 410 7.85 -21.89 16.33
C GLU A 410 7.57 -22.04 17.84
N ASP A 411 7.30 -20.90 18.49
CA ASP A 411 6.98 -20.85 19.91
C ASP A 411 5.88 -21.83 20.30
N GLY A 412 6.13 -22.61 21.35
CA GLY A 412 5.15 -23.56 21.87
C GLY A 412 5.14 -24.93 21.21
N PHE A 413 5.91 -25.17 20.13
CA PHE A 413 6.04 -26.50 19.52
C PHE A 413 6.46 -27.54 20.57
N ASN A 414 5.74 -28.66 20.69
CA ASN A 414 5.91 -29.60 21.81
C ASN A 414 5.83 -31.08 21.40
N GLN A 415 6.57 -31.46 20.37
CA GLN A 415 6.64 -32.85 19.91
C GLN A 415 8.08 -33.31 19.70
N PRO A 416 8.36 -34.63 19.71
CA PRO A 416 9.67 -35.16 19.31
C PRO A 416 10.07 -34.73 17.91
N LEU A 417 11.38 -34.57 17.66
CA LEU A 417 11.93 -34.09 16.39
C LEU A 417 12.34 -35.23 15.42
N ASN A 418 11.98 -36.47 15.71
CA ASN A 418 12.31 -37.64 14.88
C ASN A 418 11.55 -37.69 13.52
N PHE A 419 10.62 -36.78 13.28
CA PHE A 419 9.92 -36.62 12.00
C PHE A 419 10.73 -35.82 10.96
N ILE A 420 11.79 -35.12 11.39
CA ILE A 420 12.57 -34.24 10.51
C ILE A 420 13.29 -35.09 9.46
N PRO A 421 13.03 -34.90 8.16
CA PRO A 421 13.63 -35.71 7.11
C PRO A 421 15.11 -35.31 6.92
N PRO A 422 15.94 -36.22 6.39
CA PRO A 422 17.37 -35.98 6.15
C PRO A 422 17.66 -34.89 5.11
N THR A 423 16.63 -34.33 4.46
CA THR A 423 16.77 -33.23 3.50
C THR A 423 16.87 -31.86 4.16
N VAL A 424 16.48 -31.75 5.44
CA VAL A 424 16.59 -30.49 6.20
C VAL A 424 18.06 -30.19 6.49
N GLN A 425 18.52 -29.06 5.95
CA GLN A 425 19.89 -28.56 6.15
C GLN A 425 19.95 -27.40 7.13
N ARG A 426 18.86 -26.62 7.23
CA ARG A 426 18.72 -25.47 8.12
C ARG A 426 17.49 -25.66 9.02
N LEU A 427 17.74 -25.72 10.32
CA LEU A 427 16.71 -25.89 11.34
C LEU A 427 16.64 -24.63 12.22
N TYR A 428 15.43 -24.11 12.40
CA TYR A 428 15.17 -22.91 13.19
C TYR A 428 14.29 -23.28 14.38
N LEU A 429 14.74 -22.96 15.59
CA LEU A 429 14.09 -23.31 16.85
C LEU A 429 13.82 -22.05 17.66
N HIS A 430 12.55 -21.69 17.83
CA HIS A 430 12.09 -20.66 18.77
C HIS A 430 11.95 -21.25 20.19
N ASN A 431 11.09 -20.70 21.05
CA ASN A 431 10.84 -21.24 22.40
C ASN A 431 9.96 -22.50 22.38
N ILE A 432 10.50 -23.59 21.83
CA ILE A 432 9.85 -24.90 21.79
C ILE A 432 9.77 -25.49 23.21
N LYS A 433 8.73 -26.28 23.49
CA LYS A 433 8.46 -26.92 24.78
C LYS A 433 8.96 -28.35 24.87
N TYR A 434 9.19 -29.00 23.73
CA TYR A 434 9.75 -30.35 23.73
C TYR A 434 11.18 -30.34 24.22
N GLN A 435 11.50 -31.23 25.17
CA GLN A 435 12.85 -31.34 25.73
C GLN A 435 13.80 -32.01 24.73
N LEU A 436 14.79 -31.26 24.26
CA LEU A 436 15.77 -31.75 23.30
C LEU A 436 16.82 -32.66 23.96
N THR A 437 17.26 -33.66 23.18
CA THR A 437 18.29 -34.66 23.53
C THR A 437 19.30 -34.78 22.39
N PRO A 438 20.51 -35.36 22.61
CA PRO A 438 21.56 -35.48 21.60
C PRO A 438 21.14 -36.05 20.24
N ASP A 439 20.13 -36.92 20.20
CA ASP A 439 19.63 -37.56 18.98
C ASP A 439 18.41 -36.84 18.36
N SER A 440 18.01 -35.69 18.90
CA SER A 440 16.81 -34.97 18.46
C SER A 440 16.97 -34.31 17.09
N ILE A 441 18.19 -33.91 16.73
CA ILE A 441 18.45 -33.21 15.46
C ILE A 441 19.14 -34.18 14.49
N PRO A 442 18.65 -34.33 13.25
CA PRO A 442 19.30 -35.16 12.25
C PRO A 442 20.72 -34.68 11.93
N ALA A 443 21.63 -35.64 11.68
CA ALA A 443 23.02 -35.38 11.30
C ALA A 443 23.18 -34.58 9.98
N THR A 444 22.11 -34.39 9.21
CA THR A 444 22.12 -33.61 7.96
C THR A 444 22.05 -32.10 8.21
N VAL A 445 21.67 -31.67 9.42
CA VAL A 445 21.63 -30.26 9.79
C VAL A 445 23.06 -29.74 9.95
N THR A 446 23.39 -28.73 9.15
CA THR A 446 24.72 -28.07 9.16
C THR A 446 24.66 -26.66 9.74
N HIS A 447 23.48 -26.03 9.69
CA HIS A 447 23.21 -24.71 10.26
C HIS A 447 22.01 -24.79 11.18
N LEU A 448 22.21 -24.38 12.43
CA LEU A 448 21.18 -24.37 13.46
C LEU A 448 20.96 -22.94 13.94
N PHE A 449 19.69 -22.56 14.02
CA PHE A 449 19.27 -21.24 14.47
C PHE A 449 18.45 -21.40 15.75
N LEU A 450 18.99 -20.95 16.87
CA LEU A 450 18.29 -20.85 18.14
C LEU A 450 17.82 -19.40 18.28
N LEU A 451 16.51 -19.20 18.18
CA LEU A 451 15.88 -17.92 18.01
C LEU A 451 15.34 -17.36 19.34
N ASP A 452 14.74 -16.17 19.27
CA ASP A 452 14.23 -15.45 20.44
C ASP A 452 13.43 -16.35 21.39
N GLY A 453 13.76 -16.26 22.67
CA GLY A 453 13.07 -16.99 23.74
C GLY A 453 13.50 -18.44 23.95
N PHE A 454 14.41 -19.00 23.14
CA PHE A 454 14.94 -20.35 23.35
C PHE A 454 15.57 -20.49 24.75
N ASN A 455 15.15 -21.52 25.51
CA ASN A 455 15.49 -21.66 26.93
C ASN A 455 15.75 -23.12 27.37
N GLN A 456 16.56 -23.87 26.62
CA GLN A 456 16.96 -25.24 26.98
C GLN A 456 18.48 -25.38 26.95
N PRO A 457 19.07 -26.40 27.63
CA PRO A 457 20.50 -26.73 27.47
C PRO A 457 20.86 -27.06 26.01
N LEU A 458 22.08 -26.71 25.59
CA LEU A 458 22.52 -26.84 24.19
C LEU A 458 23.26 -28.16 23.89
N ASN A 459 23.24 -29.13 24.81
CA ASN A 459 23.89 -30.43 24.66
C ASN A 459 23.24 -31.35 23.59
N PHE A 460 22.13 -30.93 22.98
CA PHE A 460 21.49 -31.63 21.87
C PHE A 460 22.11 -31.32 20.51
N ILE A 461 22.95 -30.28 20.41
CA ILE A 461 23.49 -29.83 19.13
C ILE A 461 24.44 -30.91 18.58
N PRO A 462 24.16 -31.49 17.40
CA PRO A 462 24.99 -32.56 16.87
C PRO A 462 26.34 -32.02 16.35
N PRO A 463 27.39 -32.86 16.31
CA PRO A 463 28.72 -32.46 15.85
C PRO A 463 28.77 -32.13 14.34
N THR A 464 27.69 -32.32 13.60
CA THR A 464 27.56 -31.95 12.19
C THR A 464 27.30 -30.45 11.99
N VAL A 465 26.87 -29.74 13.04
CA VAL A 465 26.62 -28.30 12.99
C VAL A 465 27.95 -27.54 12.90
N LYS A 466 28.10 -26.78 11.82
CA LYS A 466 29.25 -25.90 11.57
C LYS A 466 28.94 -24.42 11.79
N GLY A 467 27.68 -24.03 11.55
CA GLY A 467 27.15 -22.69 11.75
C GLY A 467 26.07 -22.68 12.82
N LEU A 468 26.24 -21.85 13.85
CA LEU A 468 25.27 -21.73 14.94
C LEU A 468 24.87 -20.26 15.11
N HIS A 469 23.57 -19.98 15.07
CA HIS A 469 22.99 -18.67 15.37
C HIS A 469 22.29 -18.70 16.73
N LEU A 470 22.56 -17.70 17.56
CA LEU A 470 22.01 -17.54 18.90
C LEU A 470 21.39 -16.14 19.02
N GLU A 471 20.06 -16.07 19.10
CA GLU A 471 19.29 -14.84 19.27
C GLU A 471 18.58 -14.83 20.62
N ASN A 472 18.80 -13.81 21.44
CA ASN A 472 18.15 -13.58 22.74
C ASN A 472 17.94 -14.85 23.62
N ILE A 473 18.94 -15.73 23.65
CA ILE A 473 18.90 -17.01 24.36
C ILE A 473 18.71 -16.77 25.87
N LYS A 474 17.73 -17.47 26.46
CA LYS A 474 17.39 -17.36 27.89
C LYS A 474 18.13 -18.36 28.76
N TYR A 475 18.55 -19.49 28.19
CA TYR A 475 19.32 -20.49 28.90
C TYR A 475 20.72 -19.98 29.18
N GLN A 476 21.22 -20.16 30.42
CA GLN A 476 22.55 -19.72 30.81
C GLN A 476 23.63 -20.59 30.16
N LEU A 477 24.44 -19.99 29.29
CA LEU A 477 25.53 -20.67 28.62
C LEU A 477 26.77 -20.77 29.52
N THR A 478 27.39 -21.95 29.49
CA THR A 478 28.64 -22.28 30.20
C THR A 478 29.69 -22.78 29.20
N PRO A 479 30.97 -22.90 29.60
CA PRO A 479 31.92 -23.71 28.84
C PRO A 479 31.31 -25.07 28.47
N ASP A 480 31.65 -25.56 27.27
CA ASP A 480 31.13 -26.81 26.66
C ASP A 480 29.64 -26.84 26.31
N SER A 481 28.93 -25.71 26.42
CA SER A 481 27.51 -25.63 26.00
C SER A 481 27.32 -25.85 24.50
N ILE A 482 28.30 -25.49 23.67
CA ILE A 482 28.23 -25.68 22.22
C ILE A 482 29.37 -26.60 21.73
N PRO A 483 29.14 -27.41 20.69
CA PRO A 483 30.13 -28.39 20.24
C PRO A 483 31.39 -27.72 19.67
N ALA A 484 32.54 -28.37 19.87
CA ALA A 484 33.82 -27.94 19.27
C ALA A 484 33.87 -28.05 17.74
N THR A 485 32.80 -28.51 17.08
CA THR A 485 32.69 -28.55 15.62
C THR A 485 32.20 -27.23 15.02
N VAL A 486 31.70 -26.32 15.85
CA VAL A 486 31.23 -24.99 15.42
C VAL A 486 32.44 -24.14 14.98
N ILE A 487 32.39 -23.66 13.74
CA ILE A 487 33.42 -22.80 13.11
C ILE A 487 32.90 -21.38 12.92
N HIS A 488 31.61 -21.25 12.60
CA HIS A 488 30.90 -19.99 12.44
C HIS A 488 29.88 -19.82 13.57
N LEU A 489 30.06 -18.78 14.39
CA LEU A 489 29.14 -18.45 15.48
C LEU A 489 28.56 -17.06 15.27
N PHE A 490 27.24 -16.97 15.29
CA PHE A 490 26.49 -15.74 15.15
C PHE A 490 25.75 -15.45 16.44
N LEU A 491 26.13 -14.35 17.10
CA LEU A 491 25.42 -13.80 18.25
C LEU A 491 24.59 -12.63 17.75
N GLU A 492 23.28 -12.87 17.68
CA GLU A 492 22.30 -12.00 17.04
C GLU A 492 21.67 -11.03 18.04
N ASP A 493 20.69 -10.24 17.57
CA ASP A 493 19.98 -9.23 18.36
C ASP A 493 19.47 -9.77 19.70
N GLY A 494 19.67 -8.99 20.76
CA GLY A 494 19.20 -9.32 22.10
C GLY A 494 20.05 -10.34 22.87
N PHE A 495 21.10 -10.91 22.26
CA PHE A 495 22.06 -11.73 23.01
C PHE A 495 22.76 -10.92 24.11
N ASN A 496 22.65 -11.37 25.36
CA ASN A 496 23.12 -10.61 26.54
C ASN A 496 23.69 -11.51 27.64
N GLN A 497 24.63 -12.38 27.29
CA GLN A 497 25.32 -13.29 28.21
C GLN A 497 26.84 -13.18 28.07
N PRO A 498 27.64 -13.64 29.06
CA PRO A 498 29.09 -13.77 28.90
C PRO A 498 29.46 -14.68 27.72
N LEU A 499 30.58 -14.39 27.05
CA LEU A 499 31.04 -15.13 25.86
C LEU A 499 32.03 -16.27 26.19
N ASN A 500 32.20 -16.64 27.46
CA ASN A 500 33.12 -17.70 27.88
C ASN A 500 32.68 -19.13 27.48
N PHE A 501 31.50 -19.29 26.86
CA PHE A 501 31.03 -20.55 26.30
C PHE A 501 31.58 -20.83 24.89
N ILE A 502 32.17 -19.83 24.21
CA ILE A 502 32.63 -19.96 22.83
C ILE A 502 33.82 -20.93 22.80
N PRO A 503 33.75 -22.05 22.05
CA PRO A 503 34.79 -23.06 22.04
C PRO A 503 36.00 -22.54 21.26
N PRO A 504 37.21 -23.04 21.58
CA PRO A 504 38.46 -22.65 20.92
C PRO A 504 38.61 -23.28 19.52
N THR A 505 37.52 -23.34 18.76
CA THR A 505 37.42 -23.82 17.37
C THR A 505 36.73 -22.80 16.48
N VAL A 506 36.03 -21.82 17.06
CA VAL A 506 35.39 -20.74 16.32
C VAL A 506 36.47 -19.86 15.68
N GLN A 507 36.35 -19.70 14.36
CA GLN A 507 37.23 -18.86 13.55
C GLN A 507 36.52 -17.61 13.02
N PHE A 508 35.19 -17.70 12.84
CA PHE A 508 34.32 -16.64 12.37
C PHE A 508 33.30 -16.32 13.44
N LEU A 509 33.39 -15.12 14.01
CA LEU A 509 32.47 -14.65 15.04
C LEU A 509 31.72 -13.40 14.55
N TYR A 510 30.40 -13.44 14.64
CA TYR A 510 29.51 -12.34 14.27
C TYR A 510 28.81 -11.84 15.52
N LEU A 511 28.90 -10.55 15.78
CA LEU A 511 28.34 -9.87 16.94
C LEU A 511 27.40 -8.76 16.45
N LYS A 512 26.11 -8.92 16.69
CA LYS A 512 25.08 -7.93 16.34
C LYS A 512 24.41 -7.41 17.61
N ASN A 513 24.40 -6.09 17.80
CA ASN A 513 23.66 -5.43 18.90
C ASN A 513 23.86 -6.09 20.29
N ILE A 514 25.11 -6.50 20.58
CA ILE A 514 25.46 -7.17 21.82
C ILE A 514 25.46 -6.15 22.96
N LYS A 515 24.68 -6.43 24.01
CA LYS A 515 24.55 -5.56 25.19
C LYS A 515 25.45 -5.96 26.35
N TYR A 516 25.90 -7.21 26.36
CA TYR A 516 26.80 -7.70 27.40
C TYR A 516 28.18 -7.05 27.26
N GLN A 517 28.73 -6.55 28.36
CA GLN A 517 30.01 -5.84 28.35
C GLN A 517 31.17 -6.78 28.02
N LEU A 518 31.82 -6.55 26.87
CA LEU A 518 32.95 -7.38 26.43
C LEU A 518 34.27 -6.93 27.07
N THR A 519 35.13 -7.92 27.36
CA THR A 519 36.46 -7.78 27.96
C THR A 519 37.51 -8.52 27.11
N PRO A 520 38.83 -8.26 27.27
CA PRO A 520 39.89 -8.90 26.48
C PRO A 520 39.85 -10.44 26.39
N ASP A 521 39.32 -11.11 27.42
CA ASP A 521 39.23 -12.57 27.46
C ASP A 521 37.86 -13.12 27.00
N SER A 522 36.98 -12.25 26.50
CA SER A 522 35.62 -12.64 26.09
C SER A 522 35.59 -13.47 24.81
N ILE A 523 36.58 -13.33 23.94
CA ILE A 523 36.63 -14.02 22.63
C ILE A 523 37.86 -14.92 22.59
N PRO A 524 37.74 -16.19 22.15
CA PRO A 524 38.88 -17.09 22.08
C PRO A 524 39.89 -16.62 21.03
N ALA A 525 41.18 -16.89 21.30
CA ALA A 525 42.29 -16.55 20.41
C ALA A 525 42.26 -17.28 19.05
N THR A 526 41.33 -18.22 18.83
CA THR A 526 41.14 -18.87 17.53
C THR A 526 40.35 -18.03 16.53
N VAL A 527 39.72 -16.93 16.98
CA VAL A 527 38.98 -16.04 16.08
C VAL A 527 39.94 -15.25 15.20
N ILE A 528 39.78 -15.42 13.87
CA ILE A 528 40.57 -14.76 12.83
C ILE A 528 39.71 -13.73 12.08
N HIS A 529 38.41 -14.02 11.94
CA HIS A 529 37.41 -13.17 11.30
C HIS A 529 36.38 -12.70 12.34
N LEU A 530 36.33 -11.39 12.57
CA LEU A 530 35.38 -10.78 13.49
C LEU A 530 34.47 -9.80 12.73
N TYR A 531 33.17 -9.96 12.91
CA TYR A 531 32.14 -9.10 12.35
C TYR A 531 31.42 -8.38 13.48
N LEU A 532 31.54 -7.06 13.51
CA LEU A 532 30.78 -6.18 14.39
C LEU A 532 29.69 -5.53 13.53
N LEU A 533 28.46 -6.00 13.70
CA LEU A 533 27.30 -5.67 12.87
C LEU A 533 26.50 -4.51 13.46
N ASP A 534 25.45 -4.08 12.75
CA ASP A 534 24.56 -2.96 13.14
C ASP A 534 24.12 -3.01 14.61
N GLY A 535 24.05 -1.84 15.24
CA GLY A 535 23.72 -1.67 16.66
C GLY A 535 24.84 -2.01 17.65
N PHE A 536 26.05 -2.37 17.19
CA PHE A 536 27.18 -2.59 18.11
C PHE A 536 27.68 -1.26 18.71
N ASN A 537 27.61 -1.13 20.04
CA ASN A 537 27.92 0.12 20.75
C ASN A 537 28.78 -0.10 22.01
N GLN A 538 29.99 -0.65 21.84
CA GLN A 538 30.94 -0.88 22.94
C GLN A 538 32.38 -0.57 22.52
N PRO A 539 33.31 -0.29 23.46
CA PRO A 539 34.74 -0.21 23.18
C PRO A 539 35.26 -1.50 22.55
N LEU A 540 36.24 -1.39 21.63
CA LEU A 540 36.77 -2.51 20.85
C LEU A 540 38.02 -3.15 21.47
N ASN A 541 38.37 -2.80 22.71
CA ASN A 541 39.54 -3.33 23.42
C ASN A 541 39.44 -4.82 23.80
N PHE A 542 38.28 -5.45 23.57
CA PHE A 542 38.08 -6.89 23.74
C PHE A 542 38.61 -7.73 22.57
N ILE A 543 38.90 -7.11 21.42
CA ILE A 543 39.29 -7.83 20.20
C ILE A 543 40.66 -8.49 20.46
N PRO A 544 40.78 -9.82 20.36
CA PRO A 544 42.04 -10.50 20.64
C PRO A 544 43.08 -10.19 19.55
N PRO A 545 44.39 -10.21 19.89
CA PRO A 545 45.49 -9.94 18.94
C PRO A 545 45.72 -11.08 17.94
N THR A 546 44.69 -11.88 17.65
CA THR A 546 44.67 -12.94 16.64
C THR A 546 43.78 -12.59 15.47
N VAL A 547 42.90 -11.58 15.62
CA VAL A 547 42.01 -11.11 14.55
C VAL A 547 42.85 -10.47 13.45
N GLN A 548 42.66 -10.96 12.22
CA GLN A 548 43.33 -10.46 11.01
C GLN A 548 42.35 -9.77 10.06
N HIS A 549 41.08 -10.20 10.09
CA HIS A 549 39.99 -9.70 9.25
C HIS A 549 38.89 -9.14 10.12
N LEU A 550 38.72 -7.82 10.08
CA LEU A 550 37.71 -7.11 10.87
C LEU A 550 36.68 -6.46 9.94
N TYR A 551 35.41 -6.72 10.21
CA TYR A 551 34.27 -6.16 9.51
C TYR A 551 33.50 -5.25 10.47
N LEU A 552 33.32 -3.99 10.08
CA LEU A 552 32.62 -2.99 10.86
C LEU A 552 31.43 -2.46 10.05
N ASP A 553 30.24 -2.65 10.60
CA ASP A 553 29.01 -2.04 10.10
C ASP A 553 28.81 -0.64 10.70
N ASN A 554 27.58 -0.17 10.84
CA ASN A 554 27.27 1.07 11.56
C ASN A 554 27.54 0.95 13.08
N ILE A 555 28.82 1.03 13.46
CA ILE A 555 29.27 1.05 14.86
C ILE A 555 28.84 2.37 15.51
N GLU A 556 28.15 2.30 16.64
CA GLU A 556 27.70 3.48 17.38
C GLU A 556 28.77 4.04 18.32
N TYR A 557 29.67 3.17 18.80
CA TYR A 557 30.76 3.56 19.70
C TYR A 557 31.83 4.36 18.96
N GLN A 558 32.29 5.47 19.54
CA GLN A 558 33.30 6.33 18.93
C GLN A 558 34.68 5.66 18.86
N LEU A 559 35.15 5.40 17.64
CA LEU A 559 36.45 4.75 17.41
C LEU A 559 37.62 5.72 17.56
N THR A 560 38.73 5.21 18.10
CA THR A 560 40.01 5.93 18.31
C THR A 560 41.20 5.08 17.84
N ARG A 561 42.40 5.68 17.76
CA ARG A 561 43.62 5.06 17.19
C ARG A 561 43.98 3.68 17.76
N ASP A 562 43.63 3.42 19.01
CA ASP A 562 43.97 2.16 19.71
C ASP A 562 42.75 1.21 19.84
N SER A 563 41.66 1.51 19.14
CA SER A 563 40.44 0.70 19.19
C SER A 563 40.60 -0.66 18.51
N ILE A 564 41.48 -0.77 17.50
CA ILE A 564 41.67 -1.99 16.72
C ILE A 564 43.08 -2.54 16.96
N PRO A 565 43.25 -3.86 17.19
CA PRO A 565 44.57 -4.46 17.34
C PRO A 565 45.45 -4.28 16.10
N ALA A 566 46.76 -4.12 16.32
CA ALA A 566 47.76 -4.03 15.24
C ALA A 566 47.88 -5.33 14.42
N THR A 567 47.22 -6.42 14.79
CA THR A 567 47.20 -7.66 13.99
C THR A 567 46.22 -7.60 12.82
N VAL A 568 45.32 -6.62 12.80
CA VAL A 568 44.37 -6.44 11.70
C VAL A 568 45.11 -5.94 10.45
N THR A 569 45.05 -6.75 9.39
CA THR A 569 45.66 -6.44 8.08
C THR A 569 44.62 -6.14 7.00
N ARG A 570 43.39 -6.65 7.19
CA ARG A 570 42.23 -6.42 6.32
C ARG A 570 41.09 -5.82 7.14
N LEU A 571 40.70 -4.61 6.78
CA LEU A 571 39.55 -3.92 7.38
C LEU A 571 38.46 -3.72 6.32
N ILE A 572 37.23 -4.07 6.67
CA ILE A 572 36.06 -3.93 5.83
C ILE A 572 35.06 -3.02 6.54
N LEU A 573 34.73 -1.89 5.94
CA LEU A 573 33.70 -0.97 6.41
C LEU A 573 32.46 -1.16 5.54
N LEU A 574 31.36 -1.61 6.15
CA LEU A 574 30.11 -1.98 5.47
C LEU A 574 29.20 -0.76 5.26
N ASP A 575 28.04 -1.01 4.64
CA ASP A 575 27.04 0.01 4.30
C ASP A 575 26.54 0.75 5.55
N GLY A 576 26.61 2.08 5.52
CA GLY A 576 26.10 2.89 6.64
C GLY A 576 27.16 3.32 7.65
N PHE A 577 28.38 2.78 7.61
CA PHE A 577 29.48 3.22 8.47
C PHE A 577 29.66 4.75 8.39
N ASN A 578 29.63 5.44 9.54
CA ASN A 578 29.54 6.90 9.60
C ASN A 578 30.48 7.56 10.64
N GLN A 579 31.74 7.11 10.73
CA GLN A 579 32.74 7.70 11.63
C GLN A 579 34.01 8.12 10.89
N PRO A 580 34.84 9.03 11.45
CA PRO A 580 36.18 9.31 10.94
C PRO A 580 37.05 8.06 10.90
N LEU A 581 37.91 7.94 9.89
CA LEU A 581 38.77 6.76 9.67
C LEU A 581 40.14 6.84 10.37
N ASN A 582 40.35 7.79 11.26
CA ASN A 582 41.61 8.00 11.98
C ASN A 582 41.94 6.91 13.02
N PHE A 583 41.01 5.99 13.27
CA PHE A 583 41.21 4.81 14.13
C PHE A 583 41.95 3.67 13.43
N ILE A 584 42.05 3.70 12.10
CA ILE A 584 42.64 2.60 11.33
C ILE A 584 44.14 2.49 11.67
N PRO A 585 44.60 1.34 12.19
CA PRO A 585 46.00 1.19 12.56
C PRO A 585 46.90 1.10 11.30
N PRO A 586 48.18 1.48 11.41
CA PRO A 586 49.12 1.45 10.28
C PRO A 586 49.45 0.04 9.77
N THR A 587 48.90 -1.00 10.40
CA THR A 587 49.04 -2.39 9.95
C THR A 587 48.04 -2.78 8.88
N VAL A 588 46.99 -1.98 8.68
CA VAL A 588 46.00 -2.21 7.63
C VAL A 588 46.60 -1.89 6.27
N GLN A 589 46.70 -2.93 5.43
CA GLN A 589 47.19 -2.84 4.05
C GLN A 589 46.06 -2.96 3.02
N ARG A 590 44.95 -3.61 3.40
CA ARG A 590 43.78 -3.82 2.54
C ARG A 590 42.55 -3.21 3.21
N LEU A 591 41.99 -2.17 2.58
CA LEU A 591 40.80 -1.48 3.05
C LEU A 591 39.66 -1.65 2.04
N TYR A 592 38.50 -2.07 2.54
CA TYR A 592 37.29 -2.23 1.76
C TYR A 592 36.23 -1.25 2.26
N LEU A 593 35.68 -0.45 1.36
CA LEU A 593 34.71 0.60 1.65
C LEU A 593 33.44 0.36 0.82
N HIS A 594 32.32 0.10 1.49
CA HIS A 594 30.98 0.05 0.88
C HIS A 594 30.35 1.46 0.85
N ASN A 595 29.04 1.62 1.08
CA ASN A 595 28.37 2.92 1.15
C ASN A 595 28.65 3.67 2.46
N ILE A 596 29.88 4.16 2.60
CA ILE A 596 30.34 4.95 3.76
C ILE A 596 29.63 6.31 3.78
N LYS A 597 29.09 6.68 4.94
CA LYS A 597 28.36 7.92 5.16
C LYS A 597 29.26 9.07 5.60
N TYR A 598 30.35 8.75 6.30
CA TYR A 598 31.32 9.75 6.72
C TYR A 598 32.04 10.35 5.50
N GLN A 599 32.13 11.67 5.42
CA GLN A 599 32.79 12.36 4.31
C GLN A 599 34.30 12.16 4.37
N LEU A 600 34.86 11.47 3.38
CA LEU A 600 36.28 11.18 3.29
C LEU A 600 37.07 12.40 2.79
N THR A 601 38.25 12.58 3.37
CA THR A 601 39.24 13.63 3.06
C THR A 601 40.62 13.01 2.78
N PRO A 602 41.58 13.72 2.16
CA PRO A 602 42.91 13.19 1.82
C PRO A 602 43.67 12.51 2.96
N ASP A 603 43.42 12.91 4.22
CA ASP A 603 44.08 12.34 5.40
C ASP A 603 43.24 11.26 6.11
N SER A 604 42.10 10.87 5.54
CA SER A 604 41.19 9.90 6.16
C SER A 604 41.74 8.48 6.16
N ILE A 605 42.52 8.10 5.15
CA ILE A 605 43.06 6.75 5.02
C ILE A 605 44.57 6.77 5.36
N PRO A 606 45.06 5.86 6.22
CA PRO A 606 46.48 5.76 6.50
C PRO A 606 47.33 5.49 5.25
N ALA A 607 48.52 6.08 5.18
CA ALA A 607 49.48 5.86 4.10
C ALA A 607 49.94 4.39 3.96
N THR A 608 49.63 3.52 4.92
CA THR A 608 49.96 2.09 4.87
C THR A 608 49.01 1.27 4.00
N VAL A 609 47.87 1.84 3.59
CA VAL A 609 46.93 1.18 2.69
C VAL A 609 47.49 1.15 1.27
N ILE A 610 47.73 -0.07 0.77
CA ILE A 610 48.28 -0.33 -0.58
C ILE A 610 47.22 -0.89 -1.54
N HIS A 611 46.19 -1.55 -1.01
CA HIS A 611 45.06 -2.07 -1.77
C HIS A 611 43.75 -1.46 -1.24
N LEU A 612 43.05 -0.72 -2.10
CA LEU A 612 41.78 -0.08 -1.78
C LEU A 612 40.67 -0.66 -2.65
N TYR A 613 39.58 -1.09 -2.01
CA TYR A 613 38.40 -1.65 -2.66
C TYR A 613 37.20 -0.76 -2.37
N LEU A 614 36.65 -0.14 -3.41
CA LEU A 614 35.41 0.63 -3.36
C LEU A 614 34.30 -0.23 -3.95
N LEU A 615 33.32 -0.57 -3.11
CA LEU A 615 32.32 -1.60 -3.39
C LEU A 615 30.93 -0.99 -3.59
N ASP A 616 29.93 -1.87 -3.74
CA ASP A 616 28.54 -1.56 -4.00
C ASP A 616 28.05 -0.33 -3.22
N GLY A 617 27.54 0.66 -3.96
CA GLY A 617 26.90 1.83 -3.35
C GLY A 617 27.84 2.93 -2.86
N PHE A 618 29.17 2.78 -2.95
CA PHE A 618 30.13 3.86 -2.68
C PHE A 618 29.84 5.06 -3.60
N ASN A 619 29.70 6.27 -3.04
CA ASN A 619 29.22 7.45 -3.79
C ASN A 619 29.97 8.76 -3.46
N GLN A 620 31.22 8.69 -3.03
CA GLN A 620 32.01 9.89 -2.70
C GLN A 620 33.06 10.20 -3.77
N PRO A 621 33.47 11.46 -3.96
CA PRO A 621 34.60 11.82 -4.82
C PRO A 621 35.87 11.08 -4.39
N LEU A 622 36.73 10.67 -5.33
CA LEU A 622 37.91 9.85 -5.03
C LEU A 622 39.17 10.63 -4.61
N ASN A 623 39.04 11.92 -4.31
CA ASN A 623 40.16 12.79 -3.92
C ASN A 623 40.75 12.46 -2.53
N PHE A 624 40.14 11.56 -1.77
CA PHE A 624 40.66 11.08 -0.49
C PHE A 624 41.69 9.96 -0.62
N ILE A 625 41.82 9.35 -1.81
CA ILE A 625 42.69 8.18 -1.98
C ILE A 625 44.15 8.60 -1.80
N PRO A 626 44.89 8.04 -0.82
CA PRO A 626 46.25 8.46 -0.56
C PRO A 626 47.19 8.01 -1.70
N PRO A 627 48.30 8.73 -1.92
CA PRO A 627 49.26 8.42 -2.99
C PRO A 627 50.03 7.11 -2.74
N THR A 628 49.74 6.35 -1.70
CA THR A 628 50.33 5.04 -1.43
C THR A 628 49.54 3.87 -2.02
N VAL A 629 48.31 4.10 -2.49
CA VAL A 629 47.47 3.06 -3.09
C VAL A 629 48.04 2.63 -4.44
N GLN A 630 48.41 1.36 -4.55
CA GLN A 630 48.93 0.75 -5.78
C GLN A 630 47.88 -0.04 -6.54
N ARG A 631 46.90 -0.62 -5.83
CA ARG A 631 45.77 -1.32 -6.43
C ARG A 631 44.46 -0.66 -6.02
N LEU A 632 43.68 -0.28 -7.02
CA LEU A 632 42.35 0.26 -6.86
C LEU A 632 41.34 -0.67 -7.51
N TYR A 633 40.35 -1.09 -6.73
CA TYR A 633 39.25 -1.92 -7.19
C TYR A 633 37.94 -1.17 -7.06
N LEU A 634 37.14 -1.12 -8.13
CA LEU A 634 35.88 -0.40 -8.22
C LEU A 634 34.77 -1.37 -8.64
N HIS A 635 33.75 -1.54 -7.80
CA HIS A 635 32.59 -2.37 -8.09
C HIS A 635 31.30 -1.58 -7.82
N ASN A 636 30.48 -1.37 -8.86
CA ASN A 636 29.17 -0.71 -8.79
C ASN A 636 29.16 0.60 -7.96
N ILE A 637 30.20 1.42 -8.14
CA ILE A 637 30.29 2.73 -7.51
C ILE A 637 29.33 3.72 -8.20
N LYS A 638 28.83 4.69 -7.44
CA LYS A 638 27.85 5.68 -7.90
C LYS A 638 28.46 7.05 -8.23
N CYS A 639 29.69 7.33 -7.78
CA CYS A 639 30.36 8.62 -7.99
C CYS A 639 30.97 8.74 -9.40
N GLN A 640 30.93 9.94 -9.99
CA GLN A 640 31.49 10.21 -11.33
C GLN A 640 33.02 10.22 -11.31
N LEU A 641 33.66 9.45 -12.20
CA LEU A 641 35.10 9.57 -12.45
C LEU A 641 35.40 10.79 -13.33
N THR A 642 36.21 11.72 -12.83
CA THR A 642 36.81 12.81 -13.62
C THR A 642 38.31 12.57 -13.78
N PRO A 643 38.96 13.19 -14.79
CA PRO A 643 40.42 13.26 -14.84
C PRO A 643 40.97 13.76 -13.49
N ASP A 644 42.14 13.26 -13.12
CA ASP A 644 42.89 13.61 -11.89
C ASP A 644 42.41 12.98 -10.56
N LEU A 645 41.34 12.17 -10.56
CA LEU A 645 40.82 11.55 -9.33
C LEU A 645 41.44 10.19 -8.96
N ILE A 646 42.06 9.49 -9.91
CA ILE A 646 42.80 8.26 -9.62
C ILE A 646 44.26 8.66 -9.38
N PRO A 647 44.86 8.35 -8.21
CA PRO A 647 46.24 8.70 -7.93
C PRO A 647 47.19 8.14 -8.99
N ALA A 648 48.20 8.93 -9.36
CA ALA A 648 49.25 8.50 -10.30
C ALA A 648 50.07 7.30 -9.77
N THR A 649 49.89 6.88 -8.53
CA THR A 649 50.58 5.71 -7.96
C THR A 649 49.82 4.39 -8.16
N VAL A 650 48.60 4.44 -8.68
CA VAL A 650 47.83 3.24 -9.02
C VAL A 650 48.47 2.54 -10.23
N ILE A 651 48.89 1.29 -10.02
CA ILE A 651 49.51 0.41 -11.02
C ILE A 651 48.50 -0.62 -11.52
N ASP A 652 47.65 -1.11 -10.62
CA ASP A 652 46.61 -2.10 -10.90
C ASP A 652 45.22 -1.47 -10.71
N LEU A 653 44.46 -1.35 -11.80
CA LEU A 653 43.08 -0.85 -11.77
C LEU A 653 42.11 -1.95 -12.20
N ILE A 654 41.17 -2.29 -11.32
CA ILE A 654 40.14 -3.30 -11.57
C ILE A 654 38.78 -2.61 -11.50
N ILE A 655 38.00 -2.72 -12.58
CA ILE A 655 36.65 -2.19 -12.68
C ILE A 655 35.72 -3.36 -13.01
N GLU A 656 34.82 -3.66 -12.08
CA GLU A 656 33.85 -4.75 -12.19
C GLU A 656 32.41 -4.28 -12.50
N ASP A 657 31.52 -5.26 -12.65
CA ASP A 657 30.09 -5.13 -12.91
C ASP A 657 29.43 -3.98 -12.12
N GLY A 658 28.50 -3.30 -12.80
CA GLY A 658 27.75 -2.17 -12.22
C GLY A 658 28.38 -0.79 -12.45
N PHE A 659 29.61 -0.72 -12.97
CA PHE A 659 30.21 0.54 -13.41
C PHE A 659 29.48 1.10 -14.64
N ASN A 660 28.59 2.07 -14.43
CA ASN A 660 27.69 2.63 -15.45
C ASN A 660 28.06 4.06 -15.83
N GLN A 661 29.34 4.35 -16.04
CA GLN A 661 29.81 5.70 -16.38
C GLN A 661 30.80 5.70 -17.53
N PRO A 662 30.93 6.81 -18.27
CA PRO A 662 31.95 6.95 -19.32
C PRO A 662 33.35 6.88 -18.70
N LEU A 663 34.17 5.92 -19.14
CA LEU A 663 35.58 5.85 -18.76
C LEU A 663 36.41 6.62 -19.79
N ASN A 664 36.63 7.90 -19.50
CA ASN A 664 37.25 8.84 -20.44
C ASN A 664 38.77 9.02 -20.22
N PHE A 665 39.31 8.45 -19.14
CA PHE A 665 40.70 8.64 -18.73
C PHE A 665 41.15 7.49 -17.82
N ILE A 666 42.34 6.96 -18.08
CA ILE A 666 43.06 6.04 -17.21
C ILE A 666 44.48 6.58 -17.04
N PRO A 667 45.01 6.70 -15.80
CA PRO A 667 46.36 7.20 -15.59
C PRO A 667 47.41 6.37 -16.37
N PRO A 668 48.44 6.99 -16.97
CA PRO A 668 49.51 6.29 -17.68
C PRO A 668 50.32 5.36 -16.77
N THR A 669 50.21 5.51 -15.46
CA THR A 669 50.88 4.66 -14.48
C THR A 669 50.20 3.31 -14.28
N VAL A 670 48.96 3.15 -14.73
CA VAL A 670 48.23 1.88 -14.71
C VAL A 670 48.87 0.92 -15.72
N LYS A 671 49.48 -0.15 -15.21
CA LYS A 671 50.10 -1.23 -16.01
C LYS A 671 49.17 -2.41 -16.22
N CYS A 672 48.26 -2.65 -15.27
CA CYS A 672 47.28 -3.71 -15.35
C CYS A 672 45.88 -3.11 -15.23
N LEU A 673 45.09 -3.28 -16.29
CA LEU A 673 43.71 -2.84 -16.35
C LEU A 673 42.79 -4.04 -16.59
N CYS A 674 41.91 -4.32 -15.63
CA CYS A 674 40.88 -5.35 -15.76
C CYS A 674 39.50 -4.69 -15.82
N LEU A 675 38.73 -4.98 -16.87
CA LEU A 675 37.38 -4.44 -17.09
C LEU A 675 36.39 -5.62 -17.23
N TYR A 676 35.35 -5.67 -16.41
CA TYR A 676 34.27 -6.66 -16.50
C TYR A 676 32.91 -5.98 -16.69
N ASN A 677 32.12 -6.43 -17.67
CA ASN A 677 30.77 -5.96 -18.01
C ASN A 677 30.56 -4.43 -18.01
N ILE A 678 31.51 -3.67 -18.56
CA ILE A 678 31.37 -2.22 -18.76
C ILE A 678 30.27 -1.91 -19.79
N LYS A 679 29.31 -1.04 -19.41
CA LYS A 679 28.16 -0.71 -20.27
C LYS A 679 28.43 0.35 -21.34
N TYR A 680 29.47 1.18 -21.17
CA TYR A 680 29.78 2.29 -22.05
C TYR A 680 31.00 1.99 -22.92
N GLN A 681 30.99 2.47 -24.16
CA GLN A 681 32.14 2.38 -25.05
C GLN A 681 33.31 3.21 -24.51
N LEU A 682 34.50 2.61 -24.52
CA LEU A 682 35.75 3.31 -24.24
C LEU A 682 36.02 4.35 -25.33
N ILE A 683 36.40 5.57 -24.95
CA ILE A 683 36.75 6.61 -25.91
C ILE A 683 38.16 6.32 -26.47
N PRO A 684 38.40 6.43 -27.80
CA PRO A 684 39.74 6.29 -28.36
C PRO A 684 40.75 7.22 -27.68
N GLY A 685 41.89 6.67 -27.24
CA GLY A 685 42.92 7.41 -26.50
C GLY A 685 42.72 7.52 -24.98
N SER A 686 41.64 6.95 -24.43
CA SER A 686 41.40 6.90 -22.97
C SER A 686 42.25 5.85 -22.23
N ILE A 687 42.78 4.85 -22.96
CA ILE A 687 43.70 3.84 -22.43
C ILE A 687 45.13 4.24 -22.84
N PRO A 688 46.10 4.25 -21.90
CA PRO A 688 47.50 4.50 -22.22
C PRO A 688 48.03 3.50 -23.26
N ASN A 689 48.79 4.00 -24.25
CA ASN A 689 49.53 3.15 -25.19
C ASN A 689 50.78 2.62 -24.49
N HIS A 690 50.68 1.46 -23.83
CA HIS A 690 51.82 0.79 -23.19
C HIS A 690 52.00 -0.62 -23.72
#